data_AF-A0A1M7KD43-F1
#
_entry.id   AF-A0A1M7KD43-F1
#
_cell.length_a   1.000
_cell.length_b   1.000
_cell.length_c   1.000
_cell.angle_alpha   90.00
_cell.angle_beta   90.00
_cell.angle_gamma   90.00
#
_symmetry.space_group_name_H-M   'P 1'
#
loop_
_entity.id
_entity.type
_entity.pdbx_description
1 polymer ?
#
loop_
_entity_poly.entity_id
_entity_poly.type
_entity_poly.pdbx_seq_one_letter_code
_entity_poly.pdbx_strand_id
1 'polypeptide(L)'
;MTSTVNGFTASQIAVLPTSTVSQWTSADVASLSTAQVAGITGDQLNSLSSSAVAAFSPSQISAISYDTFLALSGGQTANLTATEVGALSNVQVKALTPTQLNSLTSADLNALNVVSLTAVQVRSLNTTAIGNLSTAQADALISAHPGALSPTQIGALTTGQLNGISQSSLQSLDISALSTAQLQSLTTATVGNLAFYQPRWLSTTQVAGLTATQTSGLSRAAVAQMTDEQVGKLSAAAVAGLSQAGIAGLGKGQIRALSVAALNSLSATQIGGFSSEQTKALTASQLNGLNQANLNALDVGDFTTAQLQGLSGLTNLSTAQVSHLSQVQLVALDPSQLGSLGGGSVSALSTQHLAQLSAQQTASLLANQADSLSVAQISSFTDKQLSTTTVVGATNGLQFNLSWGSSTANAPAGFRNAVVAAAAGLSNQFGNNTVVNIQVGYGEVAGSPVSPGAAAQSVSYARGVSYSALATAIQGYAGNSAVQGTAAASLGGSDPTSGGSFAITTAEAKALGISGASANLDGYIGLSSAIPFEFNQNAVAGKYDAIGAIQHEFSEIMGRLSSVGAGLGPNVYTPLDLFRYTSTNNADPSAGTPIRALTQQSGNVQYFSINNGNPNLGGFNSSTGAADYGDWNATMGTDPFGFSFSGVTEPLSGNDVVVMAALGWNPTALGVTHAQAAATYALV
;
A
#
# COMPACT_ATOMS: atom_id res chain seq x y z
N MET A 1 20.06 56.67 -72.29
CA MET A 1 21.29 56.50 -73.08
C MET A 1 21.39 55.04 -73.47
N THR A 2 21.67 54.74 -74.73
CA THR A 2 21.97 53.36 -75.17
C THR A 2 23.16 52.85 -74.37
N SER A 3 23.03 51.68 -73.74
CA SER A 3 24.15 51.06 -73.02
C SER A 3 25.37 50.92 -73.96
N THR A 4 26.56 51.20 -73.44
CA THR A 4 27.82 51.14 -74.20
C THR A 4 28.29 49.72 -74.48
N VAL A 5 27.68 48.70 -73.85
CA VAL A 5 28.15 47.30 -73.92
C VAL A 5 27.42 46.44 -74.95
N ASN A 6 26.27 46.88 -75.48
CA ASN A 6 25.42 46.10 -76.38
C ASN A 6 26.10 45.68 -77.70
N GLY A 7 27.21 46.31 -78.10
CA GLY A 7 27.92 46.01 -79.33
C GLY A 7 29.01 44.94 -79.24
N PHE A 8 29.36 44.44 -78.06
CA PHE A 8 30.47 43.49 -77.90
C PHE A 8 30.02 42.02 -78.01
N THR A 9 30.85 41.18 -78.63
CA THR A 9 30.75 39.72 -78.54
C THR A 9 31.36 39.19 -77.23
N ALA A 10 31.02 37.97 -76.83
CA ALA A 10 31.60 37.32 -75.64
C ALA A 10 33.15 37.33 -75.64
N SER A 11 33.75 37.01 -76.79
CA SER A 11 35.22 37.02 -76.94
C SER A 11 35.83 38.42 -76.86
N GLN A 12 35.11 39.45 -77.32
CA GLN A 12 35.55 40.84 -77.18
C GLN A 12 35.47 41.31 -75.73
N ILE A 13 34.42 40.89 -75.00
CA ILE A 13 34.30 41.17 -73.56
C ILE A 13 35.47 40.53 -72.81
N ALA A 14 35.81 39.27 -73.08
CA ALA A 14 36.87 38.53 -72.38
C ALA A 14 38.25 39.21 -72.40
N VAL A 15 38.52 40.05 -73.42
CA VAL A 15 39.82 40.74 -73.59
C VAL A 15 39.81 42.20 -73.13
N LEU A 16 38.69 42.72 -72.62
CA LEU A 16 38.62 44.09 -72.07
C LEU A 16 39.45 44.21 -70.78
N PRO A 17 40.25 45.29 -70.59
CA PRO A 17 40.92 45.53 -69.32
C PRO A 17 39.93 45.69 -68.17
N THR A 18 40.30 45.21 -66.97
CA THR A 18 39.47 45.37 -65.75
C THR A 18 39.17 46.84 -65.44
N SER A 19 40.08 47.76 -65.76
CA SER A 19 39.86 49.22 -65.64
C SER A 19 38.73 49.77 -66.51
N THR A 20 38.39 49.06 -67.60
CA THR A 20 37.26 49.39 -68.47
C THR A 20 35.98 48.76 -67.96
N VAL A 21 36.05 47.49 -67.55
CA VAL A 21 34.89 46.77 -67.01
C VAL A 21 34.43 47.39 -65.69
N SER A 22 35.34 47.85 -64.83
CA SER A 22 35.01 48.52 -63.56
C SER A 22 34.23 49.82 -63.70
N GLN A 23 34.13 50.38 -64.93
CA GLN A 23 33.36 51.59 -65.22
C GLN A 23 31.92 51.28 -65.66
N TRP A 24 31.56 50.01 -65.86
CA TRP A 24 30.21 49.62 -66.27
C TRP A 24 29.19 49.95 -65.19
N THR A 25 28.09 50.58 -65.61
CA THR A 25 26.97 50.91 -64.72
C THR A 25 26.05 49.71 -64.53
N SER A 26 25.17 49.76 -63.53
CA SER A 26 24.10 48.76 -63.35
C SER A 26 23.23 48.60 -64.61
N ALA A 27 22.99 49.68 -65.35
CA ALA A 27 22.22 49.64 -66.60
C ALA A 27 23.00 48.93 -67.73
N ASP A 28 24.32 49.08 -67.76
CA ASP A 28 25.16 48.36 -68.73
C ASP A 28 25.13 46.86 -68.44
N VAL A 29 25.36 46.47 -67.18
CA VAL A 29 25.31 45.05 -66.78
C VAL A 29 23.93 44.43 -67.03
N ALA A 30 22.84 45.12 -66.66
CA ALA A 30 21.49 44.63 -66.89
C ALA A 30 21.13 44.45 -68.38
N SER A 31 21.85 45.10 -69.30
CA SER A 31 21.60 45.01 -70.74
C SER A 31 22.35 43.88 -71.46
N LEU A 32 23.33 43.25 -70.80
CA LEU A 32 24.12 42.16 -71.41
C LEU A 32 23.26 40.93 -71.71
N SER A 33 23.44 40.31 -72.88
CA SER A 33 22.91 38.98 -73.15
C SER A 33 23.63 37.89 -72.34
N THR A 34 22.98 36.74 -72.12
CA THR A 34 23.60 35.60 -71.44
C THR A 34 24.87 35.11 -72.15
N ALA A 35 24.92 35.20 -73.48
CA ALA A 35 26.12 34.89 -74.27
C ALA A 35 27.27 35.87 -73.97
N GLN A 36 26.98 37.16 -73.83
CA GLN A 36 27.98 38.17 -73.44
C GLN A 36 28.48 37.96 -72.01
N VAL A 37 27.58 37.62 -71.08
CA VAL A 37 27.94 37.34 -69.68
C VAL A 37 28.84 36.10 -69.55
N ALA A 38 28.63 35.07 -70.38
CA ALA A 38 29.53 33.92 -70.44
C ALA A 38 30.98 34.28 -70.87
N GLY A 39 31.19 35.44 -71.50
CA GLY A 39 32.50 35.96 -71.87
C GLY A 39 33.21 36.78 -70.79
N ILE A 40 32.57 37.07 -69.65
CA ILE A 40 33.20 37.80 -68.54
C ILE A 40 34.19 36.89 -67.81
N THR A 41 35.40 37.37 -67.57
CA THR A 41 36.44 36.67 -66.79
C THR A 41 36.29 36.93 -65.29
N GLY A 42 36.91 36.08 -64.46
CA GLY A 42 36.89 36.24 -63.00
C GLY A 42 37.41 37.60 -62.53
N ASP A 43 38.52 38.07 -63.09
CA ASP A 43 39.11 39.37 -62.74
C ASP A 43 38.21 40.54 -63.14
N GLN A 44 37.53 40.44 -64.28
CA GLN A 44 36.56 41.44 -64.74
C GLN A 44 35.33 41.48 -63.85
N LEU A 45 34.78 40.31 -63.50
CA LEU A 45 33.65 40.21 -62.58
C LEU A 45 34.01 40.79 -61.20
N ASN A 46 35.24 40.54 -60.73
CA ASN A 46 35.75 41.10 -59.48
C ASN A 46 35.99 42.62 -59.52
N SER A 47 36.17 43.20 -60.72
CA SER A 47 36.37 44.64 -60.90
C SER A 47 35.08 45.47 -60.90
N LEU A 48 33.92 44.82 -61.01
CA LEU A 48 32.61 45.49 -61.00
C LEU A 48 32.26 46.05 -59.62
N SER A 49 31.54 47.17 -59.60
CA SER A 49 30.96 47.70 -58.36
C SER A 49 29.89 46.74 -57.82
N SER A 50 29.62 46.78 -56.52
CA SER A 50 28.54 45.99 -55.90
C SER A 50 27.17 46.27 -56.53
N SER A 51 26.91 47.51 -56.92
CA SER A 51 25.67 47.90 -57.62
C SER A 51 25.58 47.36 -59.04
N ALA A 52 26.71 47.15 -59.72
CA ALA A 52 26.76 46.56 -61.04
C ALA A 52 26.59 45.04 -60.95
N VAL A 53 27.21 44.39 -59.97
CA VAL A 53 27.02 42.95 -59.69
C VAL A 53 25.55 42.65 -59.35
N ALA A 54 24.91 43.46 -58.51
CA ALA A 54 23.49 43.29 -58.15
C ALA A 54 22.50 43.62 -59.29
N ALA A 55 22.98 44.01 -60.47
CA ALA A 55 22.16 44.32 -61.64
C ALA A 55 22.05 43.15 -62.62
N PHE A 56 22.71 42.01 -62.35
CA PHE A 56 22.55 40.81 -63.16
C PHE A 56 21.15 40.23 -62.97
N SER A 57 20.49 39.91 -64.08
CA SER A 57 19.28 39.11 -64.08
C SER A 57 19.58 37.64 -63.73
N PRO A 58 18.58 36.88 -63.24
CA PRO A 58 18.72 35.45 -62.96
C PRO A 58 19.32 34.62 -64.11
N SER A 59 18.93 34.92 -65.35
CA SER A 59 19.44 34.22 -66.53
C SER A 59 20.90 34.55 -66.82
N GLN A 60 21.33 35.78 -66.54
CA GLN A 60 22.73 36.20 -66.65
C GLN A 60 23.61 35.55 -65.57
N ILE A 61 23.15 35.49 -64.32
CA ILE A 61 23.85 34.79 -63.23
C ILE A 61 24.07 33.31 -63.58
N SER A 62 23.03 32.63 -64.06
CA SER A 62 23.13 31.24 -64.55
C SER A 62 24.09 31.06 -65.74
N ALA A 63 24.37 32.12 -66.51
CA ALA A 63 25.26 32.08 -67.66
C ALA A 63 26.74 32.35 -67.32
N ILE A 64 27.05 32.77 -66.08
CA ILE A 64 28.43 32.92 -65.60
C ILE A 64 29.10 31.54 -65.57
N SER A 65 30.24 31.40 -66.24
CA SER A 65 30.98 30.14 -66.31
C SER A 65 31.42 29.64 -64.92
N TYR A 66 31.64 28.33 -64.79
CA TYR A 66 32.12 27.71 -63.55
C TYR A 66 33.42 28.36 -63.03
N ASP A 67 34.42 28.54 -63.91
CA ASP A 67 35.71 29.12 -63.55
C ASP A 67 35.58 30.62 -63.19
N THR A 68 34.72 31.35 -63.91
CA THR A 68 34.43 32.76 -63.59
C THR A 68 33.74 32.90 -62.23
N PHE A 69 32.79 32.01 -61.91
CA PHE A 69 32.07 32.06 -60.64
C PHE A 69 32.98 31.73 -59.44
N LEU A 70 33.91 30.78 -59.60
CA LEU A 70 34.91 30.46 -58.57
C LEU A 70 35.84 31.62 -58.23
N ALA A 71 36.06 32.53 -59.18
CA ALA A 71 36.92 33.68 -58.97
C ALA A 71 36.29 34.77 -58.09
N LEU A 72 34.99 34.72 -57.79
CA LEU A 72 34.32 35.69 -56.91
C LEU A 72 34.91 35.65 -55.49
N SER A 73 35.29 36.81 -54.96
CA SER A 73 35.66 36.91 -53.55
C SER A 73 34.43 36.73 -52.64
N GLY A 74 34.67 36.38 -51.36
CA GLY A 74 33.61 36.28 -50.36
C GLY A 74 32.80 37.58 -50.19
N GLY A 75 33.42 38.74 -50.44
CA GLY A 75 32.74 40.04 -50.39
C GLY A 75 31.80 40.27 -51.57
N GLN A 76 32.11 39.76 -52.77
CA GLN A 76 31.20 39.87 -53.92
C GLN A 76 30.05 38.88 -53.83
N THR A 77 30.28 37.66 -53.33
CA THR A 77 29.19 36.71 -53.08
C THR A 77 28.19 37.24 -52.06
N ALA A 78 28.64 38.00 -51.07
CA ALA A 78 27.78 38.64 -50.07
C ALA A 78 26.96 39.83 -50.62
N ASN A 79 27.28 40.33 -51.83
CA ASN A 79 26.52 41.41 -52.48
C ASN A 79 25.42 40.89 -53.42
N LEU A 80 25.34 39.57 -53.64
CA LEU A 80 24.22 38.97 -54.35
C LEU A 80 22.95 39.11 -53.50
N THR A 81 21.84 39.41 -54.15
CA THR A 81 20.51 39.34 -53.55
C THR A 81 20.06 37.89 -53.43
N ALA A 82 19.15 37.60 -52.52
CA ALA A 82 18.55 36.27 -52.39
C ALA A 82 17.94 35.76 -53.73
N THR A 83 17.37 36.65 -54.54
CA THR A 83 16.85 36.29 -55.88
C THR A 83 17.96 35.78 -56.80
N GLU A 84 19.13 36.41 -56.79
CA GLU A 84 20.28 36.00 -57.59
C GLU A 84 20.91 34.71 -57.05
N VAL A 85 20.96 34.54 -55.72
CA VAL A 85 21.41 33.29 -55.08
C VAL A 85 20.49 32.12 -55.46
N GLY A 86 19.18 32.34 -55.51
CA GLY A 86 18.21 31.34 -55.98
C GLY A 86 18.29 31.03 -57.47
N ALA A 87 18.95 31.87 -58.26
CA ALA A 87 19.19 31.67 -59.69
C ALA A 87 20.49 30.92 -60.00
N LEU A 88 21.29 30.57 -58.98
CA LEU A 88 22.51 29.80 -59.17
C LEU A 88 22.21 28.40 -59.71
N SER A 89 22.93 28.00 -60.75
CA SER A 89 22.88 26.63 -61.26
C SER A 89 23.47 25.63 -60.26
N ASN A 90 23.09 24.36 -60.35
CA ASN A 90 23.64 23.31 -59.48
C ASN A 90 25.18 23.19 -59.56
N VAL A 91 25.76 23.52 -60.72
CA VAL A 91 27.22 23.54 -60.92
C VAL A 91 27.87 24.68 -60.13
N GLN A 92 27.26 25.87 -60.13
CA GLN A 92 27.72 27.02 -59.35
C GLN A 92 27.52 26.81 -57.85
N VAL A 93 26.41 26.21 -57.42
CA VAL A 93 26.19 25.85 -56.01
C VAL A 93 27.28 24.90 -55.50
N LYS A 94 27.68 23.90 -56.29
CA LYS A 94 28.79 22.98 -55.96
C LYS A 94 30.17 23.65 -55.96
N ALA A 95 30.30 24.80 -56.63
CA ALA A 95 31.53 25.58 -56.69
C ALA A 95 31.72 26.46 -55.43
N LEU A 96 30.65 26.76 -54.69
CA LEU A 96 30.74 27.63 -53.51
C LEU A 96 31.71 27.08 -52.46
N THR A 97 32.69 27.89 -52.10
CA THR A 97 33.67 27.59 -51.06
C THR A 97 33.04 27.66 -49.65
N PRO A 98 33.64 27.01 -48.64
CA PRO A 98 33.22 27.16 -47.24
C PRO A 98 33.10 28.62 -46.79
N THR A 99 34.04 29.49 -47.18
CA THR A 99 34.01 30.91 -46.79
C THR A 99 32.81 31.63 -47.39
N GLN A 100 32.51 31.38 -48.67
CA GLN A 100 31.34 31.97 -49.35
C GLN A 100 30.03 31.46 -48.72
N LEU A 101 29.90 30.15 -48.52
CA LEU A 101 28.70 29.56 -47.88
C LEU A 101 28.43 30.12 -46.48
N ASN A 102 29.49 30.30 -45.68
CA ASN A 102 29.37 30.84 -44.32
C ASN A 102 29.20 32.36 -44.26
N SER A 103 29.33 33.07 -45.39
CA SER A 103 29.06 34.51 -45.51
C SER A 103 27.61 34.82 -45.93
N LEU A 104 26.86 33.81 -46.38
CA LEU A 104 25.47 33.97 -46.82
C LEU A 104 24.55 34.36 -45.66
N THR A 105 23.62 35.27 -45.93
CA THR A 105 22.57 35.66 -44.99
C THR A 105 21.49 34.57 -44.88
N SER A 106 20.58 34.72 -43.91
CA SER A 106 19.41 33.83 -43.83
C SER A 106 18.51 33.91 -45.07
N ALA A 107 18.40 35.07 -45.73
CA ALA A 107 17.64 35.20 -46.96
C ALA A 107 18.30 34.42 -48.12
N ASP A 108 19.63 34.50 -48.22
CA ASP A 108 20.41 33.82 -49.26
C ASP A 108 20.37 32.31 -49.07
N LEU A 109 20.60 31.82 -47.85
CA LEU A 109 20.49 30.40 -47.51
C LEU A 109 19.09 29.85 -47.78
N ASN A 110 18.05 30.68 -47.65
CA ASN A 110 16.67 30.31 -47.96
C ASN A 110 16.34 30.27 -49.46
N ALA A 111 17.06 31.04 -50.28
CA ALA A 111 16.94 30.98 -51.72
C ALA A 111 17.84 29.91 -52.36
N LEU A 112 18.96 29.56 -51.72
CA LEU A 112 19.92 28.58 -52.22
C LEU A 112 19.29 27.19 -52.37
N ASN A 113 19.62 26.49 -53.46
CA ASN A 113 19.29 25.08 -53.63
C ASN A 113 20.21 24.19 -52.77
N VAL A 114 19.91 24.05 -51.48
CA VAL A 114 20.74 23.29 -50.53
C VAL A 114 20.86 21.80 -50.86
N VAL A 115 19.93 21.24 -51.65
CA VAL A 115 19.97 19.84 -52.11
C VAL A 115 21.16 19.61 -53.06
N SER A 116 21.64 20.65 -53.74
CA SER A 116 22.77 20.56 -54.67
C SER A 116 24.14 20.66 -54.01
N LEU A 117 24.22 20.97 -52.71
CA LEU A 117 25.48 21.00 -51.98
C LEU A 117 26.16 19.63 -52.01
N THR A 118 27.47 19.60 -51.80
CA THR A 118 28.21 18.36 -51.55
C THR A 118 28.28 18.08 -50.05
N ALA A 119 28.47 16.81 -49.66
CA ALA A 119 28.64 16.46 -48.25
C ALA A 119 29.80 17.21 -47.56
N VAL A 120 30.85 17.56 -48.31
CA VAL A 120 31.97 18.38 -47.81
C VAL A 120 31.53 19.81 -47.53
N GLN A 121 30.75 20.42 -48.44
CA GLN A 121 30.17 21.74 -48.22
C GLN A 121 29.21 21.75 -47.03
N VAL A 122 28.35 20.74 -46.89
CA VAL A 122 27.45 20.59 -45.74
C VAL A 122 28.23 20.53 -44.42
N ARG A 123 29.30 19.73 -44.34
CA ARG A 123 30.18 19.65 -43.16
C ARG A 123 30.95 20.94 -42.87
N SER A 124 31.10 21.81 -43.88
CA SER A 124 31.84 23.07 -43.75
C SER A 124 30.96 24.25 -43.31
N LEU A 125 29.63 24.07 -43.26
CA LEU A 125 28.71 25.09 -42.71
C LEU A 125 28.96 25.27 -41.21
N ASN A 126 29.11 26.50 -40.76
CA ASN A 126 29.22 26.83 -39.35
C ASN A 126 27.84 26.81 -38.67
N THR A 127 27.83 26.89 -37.34
CA THR A 127 26.59 26.84 -36.54
C THR A 127 25.64 28.00 -36.84
N THR A 128 26.15 29.18 -37.20
CA THR A 128 25.34 30.34 -37.58
C THR A 128 24.57 30.09 -38.87
N ALA A 129 25.24 29.53 -39.89
CA ALA A 129 24.60 29.17 -41.16
C ALA A 129 23.51 28.10 -40.95
N ILE A 130 23.79 27.07 -40.14
CA ILE A 130 22.80 26.04 -39.80
C ILE A 130 21.58 26.64 -39.07
N GLY A 131 21.80 27.51 -38.08
CA GLY A 131 20.72 28.18 -37.36
C GLY A 131 19.90 29.17 -38.21
N ASN A 132 20.48 29.68 -39.30
CA ASN A 132 19.83 30.63 -40.21
C ASN A 132 18.96 29.99 -41.29
N LEU A 133 19.05 28.66 -41.50
CA LEU A 133 18.17 27.95 -42.44
C LEU A 133 16.71 28.01 -41.97
N SER A 134 15.77 28.24 -42.88
CA SER A 134 14.36 27.96 -42.59
C SER A 134 14.17 26.46 -42.30
N THR A 135 13.06 26.12 -41.64
CA THR A 135 12.69 24.72 -41.41
C THR A 135 12.65 23.90 -42.69
N ALA A 136 12.10 24.45 -43.78
CA ALA A 136 12.03 23.77 -45.08
C ALA A 136 13.43 23.50 -45.66
N GLN A 137 14.35 24.46 -45.55
CA GLN A 137 15.73 24.27 -46.01
C GLN A 137 16.52 23.32 -45.12
N ALA A 138 16.33 23.36 -43.81
CA ALA A 138 16.94 22.41 -42.89
C ALA A 138 16.47 20.98 -43.22
N ASP A 139 15.16 20.77 -43.43
CA ASP A 139 14.61 19.46 -43.82
C ASP A 139 15.16 18.99 -45.17
N ALA A 140 15.18 19.86 -46.19
CA ALA A 140 15.72 19.54 -47.50
C ALA A 140 17.22 19.20 -47.46
N LEU A 141 18.01 19.97 -46.70
CA LEU A 141 19.44 19.74 -46.51
C LEU A 141 19.69 18.38 -45.85
N ILE A 142 19.01 18.08 -44.74
CA ILE A 142 19.16 16.84 -43.97
C ILE A 142 18.71 15.64 -44.81
N SER A 143 17.54 15.73 -45.46
CA SER A 143 16.98 14.68 -46.29
C SER A 143 17.88 14.33 -47.48
N ALA A 144 18.50 15.33 -48.12
CA ALA A 144 19.44 15.13 -49.21
C ALA A 144 20.82 14.61 -48.73
N HIS A 145 21.17 14.82 -47.46
CA HIS A 145 22.50 14.51 -46.91
C HIS A 145 22.41 13.79 -45.54
N PRO A 146 21.78 12.61 -45.47
CA PRO A 146 21.59 11.89 -44.21
C PRO A 146 22.95 11.59 -43.55
N GLY A 147 23.09 11.93 -42.27
CA GLY A 147 24.32 11.75 -41.51
C GLY A 147 25.51 12.65 -41.91
N ALA A 148 25.31 13.67 -42.75
CA ALA A 148 26.39 14.58 -43.13
C ALA A 148 26.72 15.63 -42.06
N LEU A 149 25.74 16.06 -41.28
CA LEU A 149 25.91 17.05 -40.20
C LEU A 149 26.78 16.50 -39.07
N SER A 150 27.73 17.30 -38.59
CA SER A 150 28.51 17.01 -37.39
C SER A 150 27.69 17.23 -36.11
N PRO A 151 28.09 16.65 -34.96
CA PRO A 151 27.43 16.89 -33.67
C PRO A 151 27.30 18.38 -33.32
N THR A 152 28.33 19.19 -33.59
CA THR A 152 28.30 20.64 -33.34
C THR A 152 27.25 21.35 -34.21
N GLN A 153 27.06 20.92 -35.45
CA GLN A 153 26.04 21.47 -36.35
C GLN A 153 24.63 21.02 -35.94
N ILE A 154 24.46 19.76 -35.51
CA ILE A 154 23.18 19.26 -34.96
C ILE A 154 22.79 20.06 -33.71
N GLY A 155 23.74 20.31 -32.81
CA GLY A 155 23.54 21.15 -31.63
C GLY A 155 23.17 22.61 -31.96
N ALA A 156 23.43 23.09 -33.17
CA ALA A 156 23.05 24.43 -33.63
C ALA A 156 21.65 24.53 -34.24
N LEU A 157 20.98 23.40 -34.49
CA LEU A 157 19.60 23.40 -34.99
C LEU A 157 18.67 24.06 -33.96
N THR A 158 17.87 25.01 -34.41
CA THR A 158 16.86 25.67 -33.60
C THR A 158 15.72 24.72 -33.27
N THR A 159 14.99 25.03 -32.21
CA THR A 159 13.82 24.26 -31.77
C THR A 159 12.69 24.28 -32.81
N GLY A 160 12.54 25.37 -33.56
CA GLY A 160 11.60 25.50 -34.68
C GLY A 160 11.98 24.63 -35.88
N GLN A 161 13.27 24.48 -36.17
CA GLN A 161 13.74 23.53 -37.19
C GLN A 161 13.47 22.09 -36.73
N LEU A 162 13.92 21.70 -35.53
CA LEU A 162 13.75 20.34 -35.01
C LEU A 162 12.29 19.89 -34.96
N ASN A 163 11.36 20.78 -34.63
CA ASN A 163 9.93 20.46 -34.58
C ASN A 163 9.22 20.46 -35.94
N GLY A 164 9.87 20.96 -36.99
CA GLY A 164 9.25 21.11 -38.30
C GLY A 164 9.91 20.34 -39.45
N ILE A 165 11.05 19.67 -39.21
CA ILE A 165 11.64 18.73 -40.17
C ILE A 165 10.83 17.42 -40.23
N SER A 166 10.95 16.71 -41.34
CA SER A 166 10.30 15.43 -41.55
C SER A 166 10.82 14.34 -40.60
N GLN A 167 10.01 13.31 -40.37
CA GLN A 167 10.39 12.17 -39.54
C GLN A 167 11.67 11.48 -40.05
N SER A 168 11.80 11.30 -41.37
CA SER A 168 13.00 10.68 -41.98
C SER A 168 14.25 11.53 -41.77
N SER A 169 14.15 12.85 -41.90
CA SER A 169 15.26 13.76 -41.62
C SER A 169 15.66 13.68 -40.16
N LEU A 170 14.68 13.75 -39.24
CA LEU A 170 14.91 13.66 -37.81
C LEU A 170 15.59 12.33 -37.42
N GLN A 171 15.18 11.20 -38.03
CA GLN A 171 15.77 9.87 -37.81
C GLN A 171 17.21 9.74 -38.31
N SER A 172 17.63 10.58 -39.26
CA SER A 172 19.00 10.58 -39.79
C SER A 172 19.99 11.39 -38.95
N LEU A 173 19.49 12.19 -38.00
CA LEU A 173 20.32 13.00 -37.10
C LEU A 173 20.88 12.15 -35.96
N ASP A 174 22.14 12.37 -35.59
CA ASP A 174 22.66 11.89 -34.31
C ASP A 174 22.06 12.71 -33.16
N ILE A 175 20.95 12.23 -32.59
CA ILE A 175 20.23 12.94 -31.54
C ILE A 175 20.97 12.97 -30.21
N SER A 176 22.05 12.20 -30.06
CA SER A 176 22.93 12.28 -28.89
C SER A 176 23.62 13.65 -28.79
N ALA A 177 23.74 14.36 -29.93
CA ALA A 177 24.30 15.70 -30.00
C ALA A 177 23.33 16.81 -29.54
N LEU A 178 22.04 16.51 -29.31
CA LEU A 178 21.07 17.50 -28.85
C LEU A 178 21.30 17.88 -27.38
N SER A 179 21.24 19.17 -27.08
CA SER A 179 21.24 19.64 -25.68
C SER A 179 19.96 19.23 -24.95
N THR A 180 20.00 19.22 -23.62
CA THR A 180 18.81 19.02 -22.77
C THR A 180 17.74 20.07 -23.06
N ALA A 181 18.13 21.33 -23.29
CA ALA A 181 17.21 22.41 -23.64
C ALA A 181 16.50 22.18 -24.98
N GLN A 182 17.21 21.69 -26.00
CA GLN A 182 16.61 21.32 -27.28
C GLN A 182 15.61 20.17 -27.10
N LEU A 183 15.99 19.10 -26.38
CA LEU A 183 15.08 17.98 -26.08
C LEU A 183 13.82 18.43 -25.33
N GLN A 184 13.97 19.33 -24.35
CA GLN A 184 12.86 19.89 -23.57
C GLN A 184 11.92 20.79 -24.39
N SER A 185 12.38 21.31 -25.52
CA SER A 185 11.59 22.15 -26.43
C SER A 185 10.87 21.37 -27.54
N LEU A 186 11.13 20.06 -27.65
CA LEU A 186 10.49 19.23 -28.65
C LEU A 186 9.02 18.99 -28.28
N THR A 187 8.15 19.03 -29.30
CA THR A 187 6.74 18.65 -29.14
C THR A 187 6.61 17.15 -28.90
N THR A 188 5.47 16.71 -28.35
CA THR A 188 5.18 15.28 -28.16
C THR A 188 5.14 14.51 -29.48
N ALA A 189 4.69 15.13 -30.57
CA ALA A 189 4.73 14.54 -31.90
C ALA A 189 6.17 14.32 -32.39
N THR A 190 7.04 15.31 -32.21
CA THR A 190 8.46 15.20 -32.55
C THR A 190 9.15 14.12 -31.71
N VAL A 191 8.88 14.06 -30.40
CA VAL A 191 9.41 13.01 -29.52
C VAL A 191 8.90 11.62 -29.93
N GLY A 192 7.63 11.50 -30.32
CA GLY A 192 7.09 10.26 -30.86
C GLY A 192 7.80 9.81 -32.14
N ASN A 193 8.23 10.75 -32.98
CA ASN A 193 8.98 10.48 -34.20
C ASN A 193 10.44 10.06 -33.94
N LEU A 194 11.06 10.52 -32.84
CA LEU A 194 12.37 10.05 -32.38
C LEU A 194 12.36 8.59 -31.90
N ALA A 195 11.18 8.10 -31.53
CA ALA A 195 11.04 6.89 -30.72
C ALA A 195 11.23 5.56 -31.50
N PHE A 196 11.71 5.58 -32.75
CA PHE A 196 11.92 4.38 -33.57
C PHE A 196 13.28 4.41 -34.28
N TYR A 197 14.27 3.71 -33.71
CA TYR A 197 14.98 2.57 -34.33
C TYR A 197 16.21 2.13 -33.53
N GLN A 198 16.76 2.92 -32.60
CA GLN A 198 17.81 2.45 -31.67
C GLN A 198 17.81 3.26 -30.34
N PRO A 199 17.49 2.67 -29.18
CA PRO A 199 17.36 3.36 -27.87
C PRO A 199 18.70 3.79 -27.22
N ARG A 200 19.84 3.50 -27.85
CA ARG A 200 21.18 3.76 -27.27
C ARG A 200 21.67 5.19 -27.49
N TRP A 201 20.79 6.11 -27.95
CA TRP A 201 21.20 7.41 -28.48
C TRP A 201 21.15 8.54 -27.44
N LEU A 202 20.32 8.46 -26.39
CA LEU A 202 20.32 9.46 -25.31
C LEU A 202 21.25 9.04 -24.17
N SER A 203 22.14 9.94 -23.77
CA SER A 203 22.90 9.84 -22.53
C SER A 203 21.97 9.87 -21.30
N THR A 204 22.45 9.36 -20.17
CA THR A 204 21.73 9.43 -18.89
C THR A 204 21.45 10.87 -18.45
N THR A 205 22.32 11.83 -18.80
CA THR A 205 22.09 13.27 -18.58
C THR A 205 20.92 13.80 -19.40
N GLN A 206 20.82 13.41 -20.68
CA GLN A 206 19.69 13.79 -21.53
C GLN A 206 18.38 13.17 -21.04
N VAL A 207 18.42 11.89 -20.64
CA VAL A 207 17.24 11.20 -20.08
C VAL A 207 16.79 11.83 -18.77
N ALA A 208 17.72 12.20 -17.88
CA ALA A 208 17.40 12.94 -16.66
C ALA A 208 16.78 14.32 -16.92
N GLY A 209 17.07 14.92 -18.08
CA GLY A 209 16.50 16.19 -18.52
C GLY A 209 15.11 16.09 -19.16
N LEU A 210 14.57 14.88 -19.41
CA LEU A 210 13.22 14.75 -19.97
C LEU A 210 12.15 15.19 -18.96
N THR A 211 11.11 15.87 -19.46
CA THR A 211 9.93 16.27 -18.67
C THR A 211 8.77 15.31 -18.89
N ALA A 212 7.72 15.45 -18.06
CA ALA A 212 6.46 14.73 -18.21
C ALA A 212 5.85 14.87 -19.62
N THR A 213 5.99 16.05 -20.24
CA THR A 213 5.49 16.29 -21.59
C THR A 213 6.22 15.42 -22.60
N GLN A 214 7.56 15.40 -22.58
CA GLN A 214 8.32 14.57 -23.52
C GLN A 214 8.02 13.08 -23.32
N THR A 215 8.03 12.60 -22.07
CA THR A 215 7.79 11.17 -21.80
C THR A 215 6.38 10.72 -22.16
N SER A 216 5.39 11.62 -22.17
CA SER A 216 4.04 11.32 -22.66
C SER A 216 3.97 10.98 -24.16
N GLY A 217 4.93 11.49 -24.94
CA GLY A 217 5.07 11.19 -26.36
C GLY A 217 5.84 9.90 -26.67
N LEU A 218 6.43 9.24 -25.67
CA LEU A 218 7.18 7.99 -25.89
C LEU A 218 6.23 6.83 -26.17
N SER A 219 6.53 6.05 -27.22
CA SER A 219 5.80 4.84 -27.55
C SER A 219 6.15 3.68 -26.62
N ARG A 220 5.30 2.65 -26.56
CA ARG A 220 5.59 1.39 -25.85
C ARG A 220 6.94 0.79 -26.27
N ALA A 221 7.20 0.77 -27.57
CA ALA A 221 8.43 0.20 -28.12
C ALA A 221 9.67 1.00 -27.69
N ALA A 222 9.57 2.33 -27.66
CA ALA A 222 10.67 3.19 -27.22
C ALA A 222 11.01 2.97 -25.75
N VAL A 223 10.00 2.92 -24.88
CA VAL A 223 10.19 2.67 -23.44
C VAL A 223 10.79 1.28 -23.22
N ALA A 224 10.28 0.23 -23.89
CA ALA A 224 10.79 -1.13 -23.77
C ALA A 224 12.27 -1.28 -24.17
N GLN A 225 12.77 -0.36 -24.99
CA GLN A 225 14.12 -0.37 -25.54
C GLN A 225 15.11 0.45 -24.67
N MET A 226 14.63 1.30 -23.75
CA MET A 226 15.50 2.00 -22.81
C MET A 226 16.31 1.01 -21.95
N THR A 227 17.50 1.40 -21.53
CA THR A 227 18.27 0.62 -20.55
C THR A 227 17.73 0.81 -19.14
N ASP A 228 18.02 -0.14 -18.25
CA ASP A 228 17.71 -0.02 -16.82
C ASP A 228 18.32 1.26 -16.23
N GLU A 229 19.55 1.61 -16.62
CA GLU A 229 20.23 2.82 -16.16
C GLU A 229 19.50 4.10 -16.64
N GLN A 230 19.07 4.16 -17.90
CA GLN A 230 18.30 5.30 -18.40
C GLN A 230 16.97 5.44 -17.65
N VAL A 231 16.23 4.35 -17.45
CA VAL A 231 14.95 4.39 -16.69
C VAL A 231 15.19 4.85 -15.25
N GLY A 232 16.25 4.37 -14.59
CA GLY A 232 16.61 4.80 -13.24
C GLY A 232 17.05 6.26 -13.13
N LYS A 233 17.34 6.94 -14.25
CA LYS A 233 17.70 8.37 -14.29
C LYS A 233 16.55 9.29 -14.63
N LEU A 234 15.39 8.76 -15.01
CA LEU A 234 14.18 9.57 -15.20
C LEU A 234 13.79 10.23 -13.87
N SER A 235 13.43 11.52 -13.93
CA SER A 235 12.83 12.20 -12.80
C SER A 235 11.45 11.62 -12.48
N ALA A 236 10.97 11.76 -11.25
CA ALA A 236 9.64 11.32 -10.87
C ALA A 236 8.55 11.96 -11.77
N ALA A 237 8.66 13.25 -12.06
CA ALA A 237 7.74 13.94 -12.99
C ALA A 237 7.77 13.32 -14.40
N ALA A 238 8.95 12.96 -14.92
CA ALA A 238 9.07 12.30 -16.21
C ALA A 238 8.41 10.91 -16.21
N VAL A 239 8.60 10.12 -15.14
CA VAL A 239 7.94 8.82 -14.99
C VAL A 239 6.41 8.98 -14.91
N ALA A 240 5.91 9.96 -14.15
CA ALA A 240 4.48 10.27 -14.06
C ALA A 240 3.85 10.61 -15.43
N GLY A 241 4.63 11.24 -16.33
CA GLY A 241 4.21 11.58 -17.69
C GLY A 241 4.11 10.40 -18.66
N LEU A 242 4.63 9.20 -18.33
CA LEU A 242 4.53 8.04 -19.20
C LEU A 242 3.07 7.64 -19.41
N SER A 243 2.69 7.44 -20.67
CA SER A 243 1.37 6.89 -21.02
C SER A 243 1.20 5.46 -20.52
N GLN A 244 -0.03 4.96 -20.43
CA GLN A 244 -0.28 3.55 -20.07
C GLN A 244 0.44 2.57 -21.01
N ALA A 245 0.51 2.90 -22.30
CA ALA A 245 1.23 2.11 -23.28
C ALA A 245 2.75 2.13 -23.02
N GLY A 246 3.31 3.28 -22.62
CA GLY A 246 4.70 3.41 -22.20
C GLY A 246 5.00 2.56 -20.97
N ILE A 247 4.15 2.64 -19.94
CA ILE A 247 4.25 1.81 -18.73
C ILE A 247 4.17 0.30 -19.06
N ALA A 248 3.26 -0.12 -19.95
CA ALA A 248 3.18 -1.50 -20.44
C ALA A 248 4.39 -1.94 -21.30
N GLY A 249 5.28 -1.00 -21.66
CA GLY A 249 6.57 -1.27 -22.28
C GLY A 249 7.69 -1.57 -21.29
N LEU A 250 7.55 -1.20 -20.01
CA LEU A 250 8.58 -1.40 -19.00
C LEU A 250 8.84 -2.89 -18.74
N GLY A 251 10.08 -3.32 -18.95
CA GLY A 251 10.60 -4.64 -18.60
C GLY A 251 10.96 -4.76 -17.12
N LYS A 252 11.33 -5.98 -16.69
CA LYS A 252 11.59 -6.31 -15.29
C LYS A 252 12.77 -5.52 -14.69
N GLY A 253 13.87 -5.38 -15.45
CA GLY A 253 15.05 -4.61 -15.02
C GLY A 253 14.74 -3.13 -14.85
N GLN A 254 14.03 -2.55 -15.82
CA GLN A 254 13.57 -1.16 -15.81
C GLN A 254 12.65 -0.86 -14.62
N ILE A 255 11.71 -1.74 -14.29
CA ILE A 255 10.87 -1.57 -13.10
C ILE A 255 11.71 -1.58 -11.83
N ARG A 256 12.69 -2.47 -11.70
CA ARG A 256 13.60 -2.51 -10.54
C ARG A 256 14.48 -1.26 -10.45
N ALA A 257 14.79 -0.63 -11.57
CA ALA A 257 15.56 0.61 -11.61
C ALA A 257 14.75 1.85 -11.18
N LEU A 258 13.41 1.80 -11.19
CA LEU A 258 12.57 2.91 -10.74
C LEU A 258 12.75 3.15 -9.23
N SER A 259 13.01 4.41 -8.87
CA SER A 259 13.00 4.83 -7.47
C SER A 259 11.59 4.76 -6.87
N VAL A 260 11.51 4.64 -5.54
CA VAL A 260 10.23 4.75 -4.80
C VAL A 260 9.52 6.07 -5.11
N ALA A 261 10.26 7.19 -5.21
CA ALA A 261 9.69 8.49 -5.53
C ALA A 261 9.05 8.51 -6.93
N ALA A 262 9.67 7.85 -7.91
CA ALA A 262 9.11 7.71 -9.25
C ALA A 262 7.85 6.83 -9.25
N LEU A 263 7.87 5.69 -8.56
CA LEU A 263 6.68 4.84 -8.41
C LEU A 263 5.53 5.56 -7.70
N ASN A 264 5.82 6.38 -6.68
CA ASN A 264 4.81 7.18 -5.97
C ASN A 264 4.30 8.39 -6.75
N SER A 265 4.97 8.77 -7.85
CA SER A 265 4.50 9.82 -8.75
C SER A 265 3.53 9.32 -9.83
N LEU A 266 3.49 8.01 -10.06
CA LEU A 266 2.48 7.38 -10.90
C LEU A 266 1.12 7.44 -10.19
N SER A 267 0.06 7.63 -10.98
CA SER A 267 -1.31 7.50 -10.50
C SER A 267 -1.66 6.05 -10.16
N ALA A 268 -2.64 5.86 -9.28
CA ALA A 268 -3.19 4.53 -8.98
C ALA A 268 -3.67 3.80 -10.26
N THR A 269 -4.23 4.53 -11.25
CA THR A 269 -4.61 3.93 -12.54
C THR A 269 -3.41 3.42 -13.32
N GLN A 270 -2.30 4.16 -13.35
CA GLN A 270 -1.07 3.71 -14.03
C GLN A 270 -0.47 2.47 -13.36
N ILE A 271 -0.42 2.45 -12.03
CA ILE A 271 0.06 1.31 -11.24
C ILE A 271 -0.86 0.10 -11.40
N GLY A 272 -2.19 0.29 -11.31
CA GLY A 272 -3.17 -0.79 -11.47
C GLY A 272 -3.22 -1.38 -12.88
N GLY A 273 -2.64 -0.69 -13.88
CA GLY A 273 -2.45 -1.25 -15.21
C GLY A 273 -1.12 -1.98 -15.42
N PHE A 274 -0.34 -2.23 -14.35
CA PHE A 274 0.81 -3.14 -14.41
C PHE A 274 0.33 -4.56 -14.72
N SER A 275 1.07 -5.27 -15.58
CA SER A 275 0.86 -6.71 -15.75
C SER A 275 1.39 -7.51 -14.55
N SER A 276 0.92 -8.75 -14.40
CA SER A 276 1.43 -9.69 -13.38
C SER A 276 2.96 -9.80 -13.36
N GLU A 277 3.60 -9.85 -14.54
CA GLU A 277 5.06 -9.92 -14.65
C GLU A 277 5.77 -8.62 -14.20
N GLN A 278 5.10 -7.48 -14.35
CA GLN A 278 5.60 -6.18 -13.89
C GLN A 278 5.42 -6.02 -12.37
N THR A 279 4.28 -6.45 -11.83
CA THR A 279 4.05 -6.50 -10.37
C THR A 279 5.07 -7.42 -9.69
N LYS A 280 5.35 -8.60 -10.25
CA LYS A 280 6.40 -9.53 -9.77
C LYS A 280 7.83 -8.99 -9.90
N ALA A 281 8.04 -7.97 -10.73
CA ALA A 281 9.35 -7.35 -10.89
C ALA A 281 9.70 -6.39 -9.75
N LEU A 282 8.70 -5.81 -9.06
CA LEU A 282 8.90 -4.90 -7.94
C LEU A 282 9.72 -5.56 -6.83
N THR A 283 10.65 -4.82 -6.26
CA THR A 283 11.41 -5.29 -5.08
C THR A 283 10.62 -5.06 -3.79
N ALA A 284 10.97 -5.81 -2.74
CA ALA A 284 10.40 -5.59 -1.41
C ALA A 284 10.60 -4.15 -0.90
N SER A 285 11.77 -3.55 -1.18
CA SER A 285 12.03 -2.15 -0.83
C SER A 285 11.14 -1.18 -1.59
N GLN A 286 10.83 -1.45 -2.86
CA GLN A 286 9.91 -0.61 -3.64
C GLN A 286 8.49 -0.72 -3.06
N LEU A 287 8.02 -1.94 -2.79
CA LEU A 287 6.70 -2.20 -2.21
C LEU A 287 6.53 -1.52 -0.83
N ASN A 288 7.52 -1.64 0.05
CA ASN A 288 7.51 -0.99 1.37
C ASN A 288 7.55 0.55 1.30
N GLY A 289 8.01 1.11 0.19
CA GLY A 289 8.06 2.55 -0.03
C GLY A 289 6.82 3.12 -0.73
N LEU A 290 5.93 2.28 -1.27
CA LEU A 290 4.73 2.76 -1.96
C LEU A 290 3.78 3.45 -0.98
N ASN A 291 3.15 4.54 -1.46
CA ASN A 291 2.01 5.11 -0.76
C ASN A 291 0.80 4.15 -0.81
N GLN A 292 -0.15 4.34 0.09
CA GLN A 292 -1.30 3.43 0.23
C GLN A 292 -2.14 3.32 -1.06
N ALA A 293 -2.33 4.42 -1.80
CA ALA A 293 -3.14 4.41 -3.01
C ALA A 293 -2.51 3.56 -4.11
N ASN A 294 -1.19 3.67 -4.30
CA ASN A 294 -0.45 2.88 -5.28
C ASN A 294 -0.26 1.44 -4.84
N LEU A 295 -0.07 1.18 -3.53
CA LEU A 295 -0.06 -0.18 -3.02
C LEU A 295 -1.42 -0.87 -3.26
N ASN A 296 -2.53 -0.20 -2.93
CA ASN A 296 -3.90 -0.71 -3.14
C ASN A 296 -4.27 -0.93 -4.62
N ALA A 297 -3.61 -0.22 -5.53
CA ALA A 297 -3.83 -0.39 -6.96
C ALA A 297 -3.21 -1.68 -7.52
N LEU A 298 -2.23 -2.26 -6.81
CA LEU A 298 -1.64 -3.55 -7.19
C LEU A 298 -2.54 -4.71 -6.76
N ASP A 299 -2.66 -5.71 -7.62
CA ASP A 299 -3.24 -6.99 -7.23
C ASP A 299 -2.23 -7.79 -6.41
N VAL A 300 -2.50 -7.96 -5.12
CA VAL A 300 -1.62 -8.73 -4.23
C VAL A 300 -1.58 -10.21 -4.63
N GLY A 301 -2.57 -10.73 -5.36
CA GLY A 301 -2.57 -12.08 -5.91
C GLY A 301 -1.38 -12.35 -6.85
N ASP A 302 -0.81 -11.29 -7.44
CA ASP A 302 0.37 -11.38 -8.29
C ASP A 302 1.69 -11.38 -7.51
N PHE A 303 1.69 -11.08 -6.22
CA PHE A 303 2.93 -11.00 -5.44
C PHE A 303 3.58 -12.38 -5.29
N THR A 304 4.89 -12.43 -5.45
CA THR A 304 5.68 -13.60 -5.08
C THR A 304 5.72 -13.77 -3.55
N THR A 305 5.98 -14.99 -3.10
CA THR A 305 6.17 -15.27 -1.67
C THR A 305 7.31 -14.43 -1.06
N ALA A 306 8.40 -14.23 -1.80
CA ALA A 306 9.51 -13.37 -1.38
C ALA A 306 9.11 -11.89 -1.27
N GLN A 307 8.23 -11.38 -2.15
CA GLN A 307 7.72 -10.02 -2.04
C GLN A 307 6.87 -9.84 -0.79
N LEU A 308 5.97 -10.79 -0.49
CA LEU A 308 5.15 -10.77 0.72
C LEU A 308 5.99 -10.89 2.00
N GLN A 309 6.93 -11.84 2.04
CA GLN A 309 7.84 -12.00 3.17
C GLN A 309 8.74 -10.77 3.39
N GLY A 310 9.09 -10.06 2.31
CA GLY A 310 9.90 -8.84 2.37
C GLY A 310 9.13 -7.59 2.80
N LEU A 311 7.80 -7.64 2.97
CA LEU A 311 7.04 -6.51 3.50
C LEU A 311 7.37 -6.30 4.98
N SER A 312 7.60 -5.04 5.39
CA SER A 312 7.90 -4.65 6.78
C SER A 312 6.76 -4.93 7.77
N GLY A 313 5.60 -5.34 7.26
CA GLY A 313 4.40 -5.68 7.99
C GLY A 313 3.22 -5.73 7.03
N LEU A 314 2.29 -6.67 7.24
CA LEU A 314 1.07 -6.77 6.42
C LEU A 314 0.02 -5.71 6.78
N THR A 315 0.28 -4.89 7.81
CA THR A 315 -0.57 -3.74 8.19
C THR A 315 -0.66 -2.68 7.10
N ASN A 316 0.29 -2.65 6.15
CA ASN A 316 0.23 -1.80 4.97
C ASN A 316 -0.76 -2.30 3.92
N LEU A 317 -1.22 -3.55 4.00
CA LEU A 317 -2.25 -4.07 3.10
C LEU A 317 -3.64 -3.68 3.61
N SER A 318 -4.48 -3.20 2.70
CA SER A 318 -5.91 -3.00 2.99
C SER A 318 -6.63 -4.34 3.18
N THR A 319 -7.80 -4.31 3.81
CA THR A 319 -8.65 -5.50 3.99
C THR A 319 -9.04 -6.15 2.66
N ALA A 320 -9.24 -5.33 1.62
CA ALA A 320 -9.50 -5.80 0.25
C ALA A 320 -8.29 -6.52 -0.38
N GLN A 321 -7.07 -6.05 -0.10
CA GLN A 321 -5.87 -6.77 -0.56
C GLN A 321 -5.73 -8.09 0.21
N VAL A 322 -5.91 -8.10 1.53
CA VAL A 322 -5.78 -9.33 2.32
C VAL A 322 -6.79 -10.40 1.87
N SER A 323 -8.00 -10.03 1.46
CA SER A 323 -8.98 -11.00 0.92
C SER A 323 -8.61 -11.56 -0.46
N HIS A 324 -7.70 -10.90 -1.19
CA HIS A 324 -7.18 -11.36 -2.49
C HIS A 324 -5.90 -12.21 -2.38
N LEU A 325 -5.35 -12.40 -1.18
CA LEU A 325 -4.24 -13.33 -0.98
C LEU A 325 -4.65 -14.76 -1.34
N SER A 326 -3.88 -15.39 -2.22
CA SER A 326 -4.06 -16.81 -2.52
C SER A 326 -3.67 -17.69 -1.32
N GLN A 327 -4.15 -18.93 -1.32
CA GLN A 327 -3.79 -19.91 -0.30
C GLN A 327 -2.28 -20.16 -0.23
N VAL A 328 -1.61 -20.22 -1.39
CA VAL A 328 -0.14 -20.41 -1.47
C VAL A 328 0.61 -19.23 -0.83
N GLN A 329 0.14 -18.01 -1.07
CA GLN A 329 0.73 -16.81 -0.51
C GLN A 329 0.54 -16.74 1.01
N LEU A 330 -0.64 -17.06 1.51
CA LEU A 330 -0.95 -17.04 2.94
C LEU A 330 -0.11 -18.07 3.71
N VAL A 331 0.02 -19.29 3.18
CA VAL A 331 0.83 -20.36 3.79
C VAL A 331 2.32 -20.06 3.72
N ALA A 332 2.77 -19.22 2.79
CA ALA A 332 4.16 -18.79 2.70
C ALA A 332 4.55 -17.69 3.71
N LEU A 333 3.59 -17.06 4.40
CA LEU A 333 3.89 -16.07 5.43
C LEU A 333 4.51 -16.73 6.65
N ASP A 334 5.54 -16.11 7.24
CA ASP A 334 6.02 -16.55 8.54
C ASP A 334 4.92 -16.33 9.61
N PRO A 335 4.80 -17.20 10.64
CA PRO A 335 3.80 -17.03 11.70
C PRO A 335 3.76 -15.62 12.28
N SER A 336 4.92 -14.98 12.50
CA SER A 336 4.98 -13.62 13.05
C SER A 336 4.32 -12.57 12.15
N GLN A 337 4.45 -12.70 10.83
CA GLN A 337 3.83 -11.80 9.86
C GLN A 337 2.31 -11.97 9.87
N LEU A 338 1.82 -13.20 9.94
CA LEU A 338 0.39 -13.49 10.00
C LEU A 338 -0.24 -12.99 11.31
N GLY A 339 0.43 -13.19 12.45
CA GLY A 339 -0.01 -12.68 13.74
C GLY A 339 -0.03 -11.14 13.84
N SER A 340 0.75 -10.46 12.99
CA SER A 340 0.80 -8.99 12.92
C SER A 340 -0.33 -8.34 12.10
N LEU A 341 -1.18 -9.14 11.44
CA LEU A 341 -2.32 -8.60 10.68
C LEU A 341 -3.26 -7.81 11.59
N GLY A 342 -3.70 -6.62 11.16
CA GLY A 342 -4.73 -5.87 11.88
C GLY A 342 -6.08 -6.60 11.89
N GLY A 343 -6.90 -6.37 12.91
CA GLY A 343 -8.14 -7.11 13.11
C GLY A 343 -9.13 -7.06 11.93
N GLY A 344 -9.26 -5.92 11.27
CA GLY A 344 -10.10 -5.79 10.07
C GLY A 344 -9.62 -6.63 8.87
N SER A 345 -8.31 -6.91 8.80
CA SER A 345 -7.71 -7.77 7.78
C SER A 345 -7.90 -9.25 8.11
N VAL A 346 -7.83 -9.60 9.40
CA VAL A 346 -8.10 -10.96 9.88
C VAL A 346 -9.56 -11.34 9.67
N SER A 347 -10.50 -10.44 9.94
CA SER A 347 -11.93 -10.67 9.69
C SER A 347 -12.27 -10.81 8.20
N ALA A 348 -11.42 -10.29 7.30
CA ALA A 348 -11.57 -10.44 5.85
C ALA A 348 -11.07 -11.81 5.31
N LEU A 349 -10.37 -12.63 6.12
CA LEU A 349 -9.93 -13.95 5.70
C LEU A 349 -11.10 -14.94 5.61
N SER A 350 -11.21 -15.66 4.49
CA SER A 350 -12.23 -16.70 4.34
C SER A 350 -11.94 -17.93 5.22
N THR A 351 -12.96 -18.74 5.50
CA THR A 351 -12.78 -20.05 6.16
C THR A 351 -11.89 -20.99 5.34
N GLN A 352 -11.89 -20.86 4.01
CA GLN A 352 -10.99 -21.61 3.12
C GLN A 352 -9.53 -21.20 3.28
N HIS A 353 -9.25 -19.90 3.50
CA HIS A 353 -7.91 -19.41 3.81
C HIS A 353 -7.39 -19.99 5.13
N LEU A 354 -8.23 -19.96 6.16
CA LEU A 354 -7.86 -20.39 7.51
C LEU A 354 -7.63 -21.91 7.62
N ALA A 355 -8.41 -22.72 6.89
CA ALA A 355 -8.27 -24.18 6.90
C ALA A 355 -6.93 -24.70 6.36
N GLN A 356 -6.16 -23.88 5.64
CA GLN A 356 -4.88 -24.26 5.02
C GLN A 356 -3.65 -23.83 5.84
N LEU A 357 -3.83 -23.04 6.91
CA LEU A 357 -2.72 -22.58 7.74
C LEU A 357 -2.02 -23.75 8.44
N SER A 358 -0.70 -23.65 8.60
CA SER A 358 0.07 -24.55 9.47
C SER A 358 -0.32 -24.36 10.95
N ALA A 359 0.00 -25.34 11.79
CA ALA A 359 -0.24 -25.25 13.23
C ALA A 359 0.46 -24.03 13.86
N GLN A 360 1.67 -23.70 13.41
CA GLN A 360 2.43 -22.53 13.88
C GLN A 360 1.78 -21.21 13.46
N GLN A 361 1.28 -21.14 12.23
CA GLN A 361 0.54 -19.97 11.73
C GLN A 361 -0.79 -19.79 12.48
N THR A 362 -1.57 -20.86 12.65
CA THR A 362 -2.81 -20.82 13.44
C THR A 362 -2.55 -20.42 14.88
N ALA A 363 -1.50 -20.95 15.52
CA ALA A 363 -1.12 -20.58 16.88
C ALA A 363 -0.75 -19.10 16.98
N SER A 364 0.03 -18.57 16.04
CA SER A 364 0.37 -17.14 16.04
C SER A 364 -0.85 -16.24 15.78
N LEU A 365 -1.76 -16.68 14.90
CA LEU A 365 -3.00 -15.96 14.63
C LEU A 365 -3.91 -15.93 15.88
N LEU A 366 -4.10 -17.05 16.57
CA LEU A 366 -4.91 -17.12 17.78
C LEU A 366 -4.29 -16.32 18.95
N ALA A 367 -2.97 -16.37 19.11
CA ALA A 367 -2.27 -15.65 20.18
C ALA A 367 -2.23 -14.12 20.01
N ASN A 368 -2.53 -13.60 18.82
CA ASN A 368 -2.47 -12.16 18.54
C ASN A 368 -3.78 -11.57 18.05
N GLN A 369 -4.63 -12.37 17.39
CA GLN A 369 -5.80 -11.90 16.64
C GLN A 369 -7.04 -12.79 16.83
N ALA A 370 -7.07 -13.68 17.83
CA ALA A 370 -8.26 -14.50 18.13
C ALA A 370 -9.53 -13.65 18.27
N ASP A 371 -9.35 -12.49 18.88
CA ASP A 371 -10.34 -11.46 19.12
C ASP A 371 -10.99 -10.89 17.84
N SER A 372 -10.30 -10.99 16.70
CA SER A 372 -10.76 -10.49 15.39
C SER A 372 -11.35 -11.59 14.51
N LEU A 373 -11.37 -12.84 14.97
CA LEU A 373 -11.97 -13.97 14.26
C LEU A 373 -13.44 -14.13 14.65
N SER A 374 -14.29 -14.30 13.65
CA SER A 374 -15.66 -14.76 13.84
C SER A 374 -15.70 -16.21 14.30
N VAL A 375 -16.80 -16.63 14.92
CA VAL A 375 -16.98 -18.05 15.27
C VAL A 375 -16.94 -18.96 14.05
N ALA A 376 -17.50 -18.55 12.91
CA ALA A 376 -17.40 -19.32 11.67
C ALA A 376 -15.94 -19.53 11.22
N GLN A 377 -15.09 -18.52 11.39
CA GLN A 377 -13.66 -18.61 11.12
C GLN A 377 -12.95 -19.54 12.10
N ILE A 378 -13.22 -19.42 13.41
CA ILE A 378 -12.65 -20.31 14.43
C ILE A 378 -13.07 -21.77 14.20
N SER A 379 -14.33 -22.02 13.84
CA SER A 379 -14.87 -23.33 13.50
C SER A 379 -14.27 -23.94 12.22
N SER A 380 -13.53 -23.17 11.42
CA SER A 380 -12.87 -23.69 10.21
C SER A 380 -11.49 -24.32 10.46
N PHE A 381 -10.91 -24.13 11.66
CA PHE A 381 -9.66 -24.78 12.02
C PHE A 381 -9.84 -26.29 12.20
N THR A 382 -8.83 -27.06 11.83
CA THR A 382 -8.76 -28.51 12.00
C THR A 382 -8.05 -28.89 13.30
N ASP A 383 -8.27 -30.10 13.80
CA ASP A 383 -7.58 -30.59 15.01
C ASP A 383 -6.05 -30.57 14.87
N LYS A 384 -5.52 -30.80 13.67
CA LYS A 384 -4.09 -30.71 13.37
C LYS A 384 -3.54 -29.28 13.57
N GLN A 385 -4.38 -28.26 13.36
CA GLN A 385 -4.00 -26.85 13.54
C GLN A 385 -4.03 -26.42 15.01
N LEU A 386 -4.83 -27.08 15.86
CA LEU A 386 -5.05 -26.72 17.27
C LEU A 386 -4.15 -27.48 18.27
N SER A 387 -3.04 -28.07 17.79
CA SER A 387 -1.91 -28.64 18.55
C SER A 387 -2.24 -29.40 19.87
N THR A 388 -1.25 -29.63 20.74
CA THR A 388 -1.46 -30.14 22.11
C THR A 388 -1.77 -29.03 23.12
N THR A 389 -1.38 -27.80 22.79
CA THR A 389 -1.64 -26.58 23.56
C THR A 389 -2.06 -25.44 22.63
N THR A 390 -3.04 -24.65 23.04
CA THR A 390 -3.54 -23.52 22.24
C THR A 390 -3.58 -22.27 23.09
N VAL A 391 -2.85 -21.24 22.68
CA VAL A 391 -2.93 -19.90 23.29
C VAL A 391 -3.95 -19.07 22.52
N VAL A 392 -4.91 -18.49 23.23
CA VAL A 392 -6.00 -17.69 22.68
C VAL A 392 -6.06 -16.35 23.42
N GLY A 393 -6.07 -15.24 22.68
CA GLY A 393 -6.12 -13.88 23.23
C GLY A 393 -4.80 -13.14 23.09
N ALA A 394 -4.86 -11.81 23.00
CA ALA A 394 -3.73 -10.96 22.68
C ALA A 394 -2.65 -10.94 23.78
N THR A 395 -1.37 -10.85 23.39
CA THR A 395 -0.19 -10.82 24.29
C THR A 395 -0.23 -9.73 25.37
N ASN A 396 -1.01 -8.67 25.18
CA ASN A 396 -1.15 -7.57 26.14
C ASN A 396 -2.53 -7.55 26.83
N GLY A 397 -3.32 -8.62 26.70
CA GLY A 397 -4.65 -8.77 27.28
C GLY A 397 -4.81 -10.13 27.97
N LEU A 398 -6.06 -10.55 28.18
CA LEU A 398 -6.35 -11.84 28.80
C LEU A 398 -6.02 -12.96 27.81
N GLN A 399 -5.12 -13.87 28.19
CA GLN A 399 -4.76 -15.03 27.39
C GLN A 399 -5.20 -16.32 28.07
N PHE A 400 -5.85 -17.20 27.31
CA PHE A 400 -6.10 -18.57 27.69
C PHE A 400 -5.02 -19.48 27.12
N ASN A 401 -4.31 -20.19 27.98
CA ASN A 401 -3.43 -21.29 27.59
C ASN A 401 -4.16 -22.61 27.82
N LEU A 402 -4.71 -23.15 26.74
CA LEU A 402 -5.52 -24.36 26.75
C LEU A 402 -4.61 -25.58 26.56
N SER A 403 -4.73 -26.57 27.43
CA SER A 403 -4.11 -27.88 27.27
C SER A 403 -5.18 -28.97 27.10
N TRP A 404 -4.97 -29.87 26.15
CA TRP A 404 -5.96 -30.89 25.82
C TRP A 404 -5.71 -32.18 26.60
N GLY A 405 -6.64 -32.55 27.49
CA GLY A 405 -6.62 -33.83 28.19
C GLY A 405 -6.76 -35.01 27.24
N SER A 406 -6.31 -36.19 27.66
CA SER A 406 -6.34 -37.40 26.81
C SER A 406 -7.76 -37.79 26.36
N SER A 407 -8.77 -37.50 27.17
CA SER A 407 -10.20 -37.73 26.88
C SER A 407 -10.70 -36.96 25.66
N THR A 408 -10.08 -35.81 25.33
CA THR A 408 -10.46 -34.99 24.17
C THR A 408 -10.20 -35.67 22.83
N ALA A 409 -9.41 -36.75 22.80
CA ALA A 409 -9.25 -37.58 21.61
C ALA A 409 -10.56 -38.27 21.19
N ASN A 410 -11.52 -38.44 22.11
CA ASN A 410 -12.84 -39.00 21.84
C ASN A 410 -13.91 -37.93 21.58
N ALA A 411 -13.53 -36.64 21.61
CA ALA A 411 -14.48 -35.56 21.43
C ALA A 411 -14.97 -35.47 19.98
N PRO A 412 -16.24 -35.08 19.75
CA PRO A 412 -16.74 -34.84 18.40
C PRO A 412 -15.96 -33.74 17.68
N ALA A 413 -15.99 -33.80 16.35
CA ALA A 413 -15.49 -32.72 15.51
C ALA A 413 -16.17 -31.39 15.90
N GLY A 414 -15.38 -30.32 16.00
CA GLY A 414 -15.85 -28.99 16.43
C GLY A 414 -15.69 -28.71 17.93
N PHE A 415 -15.51 -29.72 18.79
CA PHE A 415 -15.33 -29.50 20.23
C PHE A 415 -14.18 -28.54 20.55
N ARG A 416 -12.98 -28.81 19.99
CA ARG A 416 -11.80 -27.95 20.21
C ARG A 416 -12.02 -26.54 19.68
N ASN A 417 -12.72 -26.40 18.56
CA ASN A 417 -13.07 -25.10 17.99
C ASN A 417 -14.04 -24.32 18.90
N ALA A 418 -15.05 -25.00 19.48
CA ALA A 418 -15.98 -24.38 20.43
C ALA A 418 -15.25 -23.86 21.67
N VAL A 419 -14.26 -24.61 22.17
CA VAL A 419 -13.42 -24.18 23.31
C VAL A 419 -12.56 -22.96 22.94
N VAL A 420 -11.95 -22.96 21.76
CA VAL A 420 -11.18 -21.80 21.27
C VAL A 420 -12.08 -20.59 21.04
N ALA A 421 -13.29 -20.79 20.53
CA ALA A 421 -14.27 -19.72 20.33
C ALA A 421 -14.76 -19.14 21.67
N ALA A 422 -14.99 -19.99 22.67
CA ALA A 422 -15.32 -19.58 24.02
C ALA A 422 -14.20 -18.72 24.64
N ALA A 423 -12.95 -19.16 24.52
CA ALA A 423 -11.78 -18.43 24.98
C ALA A 423 -11.64 -17.08 24.28
N ALA A 424 -11.75 -17.04 22.95
CA ALA A 424 -11.68 -15.81 22.15
C ALA A 424 -12.81 -14.83 22.48
N GLY A 425 -14.02 -15.34 22.71
CA GLY A 425 -15.17 -14.55 23.11
C GLY A 425 -15.02 -13.90 24.48
N LEU A 426 -14.26 -14.54 25.38
CA LEU A 426 -13.95 -14.00 26.71
C LEU A 426 -12.70 -13.11 26.69
N SER A 427 -11.60 -13.46 26.03
CA SER A 427 -10.36 -12.65 25.99
C SER A 427 -10.62 -11.21 25.59
N ASN A 428 -11.49 -11.03 24.59
CA ASN A 428 -11.96 -9.74 24.09
C ASN A 428 -12.62 -8.83 25.13
N GLN A 429 -13.14 -9.40 26.22
CA GLN A 429 -13.90 -8.67 27.22
C GLN A 429 -13.03 -8.18 28.37
N PHE A 430 -11.77 -8.60 28.45
CA PHE A 430 -10.88 -8.32 29.57
C PHE A 430 -9.61 -7.59 29.09
N GLY A 431 -9.33 -6.43 29.70
CA GLY A 431 -8.14 -5.64 29.37
C GLY A 431 -6.88 -6.01 30.16
N ASN A 432 -6.98 -6.96 31.08
CA ASN A 432 -5.87 -7.31 31.98
C ASN A 432 -4.89 -8.25 31.30
N ASN A 433 -3.60 -7.95 31.40
CA ASN A 433 -2.54 -8.85 30.95
C ASN A 433 -2.38 -10.03 31.92
N THR A 434 -3.21 -11.06 31.74
CA THR A 434 -3.27 -12.24 32.60
C THR A 434 -3.26 -13.49 31.74
N VAL A 435 -2.45 -14.49 32.10
CA VAL A 435 -2.47 -15.81 31.47
C VAL A 435 -3.21 -16.80 32.37
N VAL A 436 -4.28 -17.39 31.83
CA VAL A 436 -5.10 -18.41 32.48
C VAL A 436 -4.84 -19.76 31.81
N ASN A 437 -4.23 -20.68 32.54
CA ASN A 437 -3.91 -22.03 32.08
C ASN A 437 -5.06 -22.98 32.44
N ILE A 438 -5.70 -23.57 31.44
CA ILE A 438 -6.84 -24.48 31.64
C ILE A 438 -6.57 -25.81 30.96
N GLN A 439 -6.83 -26.91 31.66
CA GLN A 439 -6.86 -28.23 31.05
C GLN A 439 -8.29 -28.60 30.70
N VAL A 440 -8.50 -29.04 29.47
CA VAL A 440 -9.81 -29.31 28.90
C VAL A 440 -10.02 -30.81 28.75
N GLY A 441 -11.14 -31.32 29.26
CA GLY A 441 -11.59 -32.71 29.11
C GLY A 441 -12.90 -32.84 28.33
N TYR A 442 -13.21 -34.07 27.92
CA TYR A 442 -14.50 -34.41 27.29
C TYR A 442 -15.03 -35.73 27.86
N GLY A 443 -16.24 -35.69 28.43
CA GLY A 443 -16.82 -36.74 29.28
C GLY A 443 -16.24 -36.79 30.70
N GLU A 444 -15.24 -35.97 30.99
CA GLU A 444 -14.53 -35.92 32.27
C GLU A 444 -13.97 -34.53 32.57
N VAL A 445 -13.77 -34.24 33.85
CA VAL A 445 -13.07 -33.08 34.37
C VAL A 445 -12.03 -33.55 35.40
N ALA A 446 -10.77 -33.13 35.26
CA ALA A 446 -9.67 -33.47 36.17
C ALA A 446 -9.49 -34.99 36.44
N GLY A 447 -9.70 -35.86 35.46
CA GLY A 447 -9.59 -37.31 35.58
C GLY A 447 -10.85 -38.03 36.05
N SER A 448 -11.92 -37.28 36.37
CA SER A 448 -13.17 -37.82 36.92
C SER A 448 -14.34 -37.62 35.93
N PRO A 449 -15.26 -38.60 35.78
CA PRO A 449 -16.42 -38.44 34.90
C PRO A 449 -17.25 -37.21 35.28
N VAL A 450 -17.75 -36.48 34.28
CA VAL A 450 -18.72 -35.39 34.51
C VAL A 450 -19.95 -35.98 35.20
N SER A 451 -20.43 -35.33 36.27
CA SER A 451 -21.53 -35.87 37.08
C SER A 451 -22.79 -36.15 36.23
N PRO A 452 -23.55 -37.23 36.52
CA PRO A 452 -24.80 -37.52 35.82
C PRO A 452 -25.76 -36.33 35.84
N GLY A 453 -26.23 -35.92 34.67
CA GLY A 453 -27.14 -34.78 34.50
C GLY A 453 -26.45 -33.43 34.26
N ALA A 454 -25.16 -33.27 34.60
CA ALA A 454 -24.44 -32.02 34.33
C ALA A 454 -24.11 -31.88 32.83
N ALA A 455 -24.25 -30.65 32.31
CA ALA A 455 -23.89 -30.32 30.93
C ALA A 455 -22.38 -30.13 30.78
N ALA A 456 -21.77 -29.39 31.69
CA ALA A 456 -20.34 -29.19 31.82
C ALA A 456 -19.98 -29.04 33.31
N GLN A 457 -18.68 -29.09 33.61
CA GLN A 457 -18.14 -28.92 34.97
C GLN A 457 -16.76 -28.28 34.92
N SER A 458 -16.45 -27.49 35.95
CA SER A 458 -15.14 -26.92 36.20
C SER A 458 -14.52 -27.46 37.51
N VAL A 459 -13.18 -27.41 37.58
CA VAL A 459 -12.43 -27.60 38.82
C VAL A 459 -11.40 -26.48 38.91
N SER A 460 -11.67 -25.53 39.80
CA SER A 460 -10.78 -24.39 40.08
C SER A 460 -9.85 -24.67 41.25
N TYR A 461 -8.59 -24.24 41.15
CA TYR A 461 -7.72 -24.17 42.32
C TYR A 461 -7.91 -22.83 43.03
N ALA A 462 -8.43 -22.89 44.25
CA ALA A 462 -8.64 -21.72 45.09
C ALA A 462 -7.60 -21.62 46.21
N ARG A 463 -7.33 -20.39 46.67
CA ARG A 463 -6.49 -20.10 47.83
C ARG A 463 -7.16 -19.09 48.75
N GLY A 464 -6.91 -19.23 50.05
CA GLY A 464 -7.34 -18.25 51.04
C GLY A 464 -6.45 -17.00 51.04
N VAL A 465 -7.06 -15.82 51.01
CA VAL A 465 -6.41 -14.52 51.23
C VAL A 465 -7.12 -13.75 52.35
N SER A 466 -6.42 -12.84 53.04
CA SER A 466 -7.07 -11.98 54.04
C SER A 466 -7.90 -10.90 53.36
N TYR A 467 -8.90 -10.36 54.07
CA TYR A 467 -9.63 -9.17 53.65
C TYR A 467 -8.67 -8.03 53.24
N SER A 468 -7.68 -7.74 54.09
CA SER A 468 -6.73 -6.66 53.86
C SER A 468 -5.92 -6.84 52.58
N ALA A 469 -5.49 -8.07 52.28
CA ALA A 469 -4.73 -8.37 51.05
C ALA A 469 -5.62 -8.23 49.82
N LEU A 470 -6.85 -8.76 49.86
CA LEU A 470 -7.81 -8.68 48.78
C LEU A 470 -8.26 -7.24 48.51
N ALA A 471 -8.63 -6.51 49.56
CA ALA A 471 -9.03 -5.11 49.47
C ALA A 471 -7.88 -4.22 48.93
N THR A 472 -6.65 -4.45 49.40
CA THR A 472 -5.48 -3.73 48.88
C THR A 472 -5.24 -4.02 47.41
N ALA A 473 -5.37 -5.28 46.98
CA ALA A 473 -5.19 -5.67 45.59
C ALA A 473 -6.25 -5.05 44.66
N ILE A 474 -7.53 -5.07 45.08
CA ILE A 474 -8.63 -4.46 44.33
C ILE A 474 -8.49 -2.94 44.27
N GLN A 475 -8.19 -2.27 45.40
CA GLN A 475 -8.04 -0.81 45.47
C GLN A 475 -6.78 -0.31 44.75
N GLY A 476 -5.70 -1.09 44.81
CA GLY A 476 -4.42 -0.79 44.16
C GLY A 476 -4.37 -1.16 42.68
N TYR A 477 -5.46 -1.69 42.11
CA TYR A 477 -5.49 -2.18 40.73
C TYR A 477 -5.29 -1.03 39.73
N ALA A 478 -4.07 -0.85 39.24
CA ALA A 478 -3.64 0.27 38.40
C ALA A 478 -4.27 0.30 36.99
N GLY A 479 -4.90 -0.79 36.53
CA GLY A 479 -5.38 -0.94 35.16
C GLY A 479 -6.77 -0.36 34.87
N ASN A 480 -7.52 0.10 35.88
CA ASN A 480 -8.86 0.66 35.68
C ASN A 480 -9.23 1.69 36.77
N SER A 481 -9.15 2.98 36.45
CA SER A 481 -9.44 4.08 37.38
C SER A 481 -10.92 4.14 37.83
N ALA A 482 -11.85 3.61 37.04
CA ALA A 482 -13.27 3.53 37.43
C ALA A 482 -13.48 2.46 38.52
N VAL A 483 -12.74 1.35 38.44
CA VAL A 483 -12.71 0.30 39.48
C VAL A 483 -12.10 0.84 40.76
N GLN A 484 -10.98 1.58 40.69
CA GLN A 484 -10.37 2.17 41.87
C GLN A 484 -11.33 3.10 42.62
N GLY A 485 -12.08 3.93 41.90
CA GLY A 485 -13.07 4.83 42.50
C GLY A 485 -14.26 4.10 43.15
N THR A 486 -14.88 3.16 42.42
CA THR A 486 -16.06 2.44 42.92
C THR A 486 -15.70 1.40 43.98
N ALA A 487 -14.57 0.70 43.85
CA ALA A 487 -14.10 -0.25 44.85
C ALA A 487 -13.60 0.45 46.12
N ALA A 488 -12.90 1.59 46.02
CA ALA A 488 -12.55 2.38 47.21
C ALA A 488 -13.78 2.92 47.94
N ALA A 489 -14.87 3.22 47.23
CA ALA A 489 -16.13 3.65 47.83
C ALA A 489 -16.94 2.49 48.44
N SER A 490 -16.82 1.28 47.90
CA SER A 490 -17.62 0.12 48.30
C SER A 490 -16.95 -0.74 49.38
N LEU A 491 -15.62 -0.86 49.38
CA LEU A 491 -14.88 -1.68 50.33
C LEU A 491 -14.58 -0.89 51.63
N GLY A 492 -15.10 -1.35 52.76
CA GLY A 492 -14.90 -0.70 54.06
C GLY A 492 -13.44 -0.72 54.53
N GLY A 493 -13.06 0.22 55.41
CA GLY A 493 -11.70 0.28 55.97
C GLY A 493 -11.36 -0.86 56.95
N SER A 494 -12.35 -1.61 57.42
CA SER A 494 -12.22 -2.69 58.39
C SER A 494 -12.75 -4.01 57.83
N ASP A 495 -12.09 -5.12 58.17
CA ASP A 495 -12.51 -6.47 57.79
C ASP A 495 -13.92 -6.81 58.34
N PRO A 496 -14.92 -7.04 57.47
CA PRO A 496 -16.30 -7.33 57.88
C PRO A 496 -16.48 -8.76 58.39
N THR A 497 -15.48 -9.62 58.24
CA THR A 497 -15.54 -11.04 58.59
C THR A 497 -14.83 -11.38 59.91
N SER A 498 -14.27 -10.37 60.59
CA SER A 498 -13.51 -10.56 61.83
C SER A 498 -12.33 -11.53 61.68
N GLY A 499 -11.56 -11.42 60.59
CA GLY A 499 -10.37 -12.24 60.33
C GLY A 499 -10.64 -13.49 59.49
N GLY A 500 -11.74 -13.50 58.72
CA GLY A 500 -12.05 -14.56 57.76
C GLY A 500 -11.09 -14.64 56.59
N SER A 501 -11.12 -15.78 55.91
CA SER A 501 -10.32 -16.01 54.70
C SER A 501 -11.20 -15.92 53.46
N PHE A 502 -10.71 -15.30 52.40
CA PHE A 502 -11.38 -15.22 51.11
C PHE A 502 -10.74 -16.21 50.13
N ALA A 503 -11.49 -17.22 49.72
CA ALA A 503 -11.13 -18.16 48.67
C ALA A 503 -11.23 -17.48 47.30
N ILE A 504 -10.06 -17.25 46.68
CA ILE A 504 -9.94 -16.70 45.33
C ILE A 504 -9.34 -17.75 44.41
N THR A 505 -9.75 -17.78 43.14
CA THR A 505 -9.12 -18.70 42.19
C THR A 505 -7.68 -18.29 41.89
N THR A 506 -6.89 -19.23 41.39
CA THR A 506 -5.50 -18.93 41.00
C THR A 506 -5.46 -17.92 39.84
N ALA A 507 -6.40 -18.00 38.90
CA ALA A 507 -6.54 -17.04 37.80
C ALA A 507 -6.87 -15.62 38.29
N GLU A 508 -7.83 -15.50 39.21
CA GLU A 508 -8.19 -14.24 39.86
C GLU A 508 -7.02 -13.65 40.66
N ALA A 509 -6.30 -14.49 41.42
CA ALA A 509 -5.11 -14.07 42.16
C ALA A 509 -4.01 -13.51 41.23
N LYS A 510 -3.82 -14.10 40.05
CA LYS A 510 -2.90 -13.58 39.02
C LYS A 510 -3.34 -12.22 38.51
N ALA A 511 -4.62 -12.09 38.14
CA ALA A 511 -5.17 -10.85 37.61
C ALA A 511 -5.05 -9.69 38.60
N LEU A 512 -5.21 -9.97 39.90
CA LEU A 512 -5.09 -9.00 40.99
C LEU A 512 -3.64 -8.75 41.45
N GLY A 513 -2.65 -9.42 40.87
CA GLY A 513 -1.23 -9.27 41.25
C GLY A 513 -0.89 -9.81 42.65
N ILE A 514 -1.70 -10.73 43.18
CA ILE A 514 -1.50 -11.30 44.51
C ILE A 514 -0.36 -12.34 44.46
N SER A 515 0.74 -12.08 45.16
CA SER A 515 1.97 -12.89 45.12
C SER A 515 1.76 -14.39 45.43
N GLY A 516 2.50 -15.27 44.73
CA GLY A 516 2.51 -16.71 44.95
C GLY A 516 1.46 -17.53 44.20
N ALA A 517 0.78 -16.95 43.19
CA ALA A 517 -0.08 -17.70 42.29
C ALA A 517 0.74 -18.65 41.39
N SER A 518 0.29 -19.89 41.22
CA SER A 518 0.98 -20.94 40.44
C SER A 518 1.06 -20.55 38.95
N ALA A 519 2.25 -20.65 38.35
CA ALA A 519 2.42 -20.46 36.91
C ALA A 519 1.88 -21.65 36.07
N ASN A 520 1.49 -22.76 36.70
CA ASN A 520 1.30 -24.04 36.01
C ASN A 520 -0.13 -24.25 35.47
N LEU A 521 -1.12 -24.42 36.36
CA LEU A 521 -2.50 -24.74 35.99
C LEU A 521 -3.46 -23.96 36.90
N ASP A 522 -4.45 -23.29 36.32
CA ASP A 522 -5.44 -22.49 37.05
C ASP A 522 -6.73 -23.27 37.30
N GLY A 523 -7.07 -24.21 36.41
CA GLY A 523 -8.16 -25.15 36.61
C GLY A 523 -8.37 -26.13 35.45
N TYR A 524 -9.45 -26.88 35.56
CA TYR A 524 -9.92 -27.82 34.54
C TYR A 524 -11.34 -27.48 34.16
N ILE A 525 -11.70 -27.79 32.92
CA ILE A 525 -13.10 -27.83 32.49
C ILE A 525 -13.37 -29.16 31.77
N GLY A 526 -14.62 -29.60 31.80
CA GLY A 526 -15.06 -30.81 31.10
C GLY A 526 -16.49 -30.69 30.61
N LEU A 527 -16.70 -30.95 29.31
CA LEU A 527 -18.06 -31.08 28.77
C LEU A 527 -18.55 -32.51 28.91
N SER A 528 -19.83 -32.69 29.19
CA SER A 528 -20.47 -34.00 29.22
C SER A 528 -20.50 -34.62 27.83
N SER A 529 -20.13 -35.91 27.75
CA SER A 529 -20.28 -36.71 26.52
C SER A 529 -21.70 -37.28 26.36
N ALA A 530 -22.56 -37.13 27.38
CA ALA A 530 -23.94 -37.63 27.37
C ALA A 530 -24.96 -36.59 26.87
N ILE A 531 -24.55 -35.33 26.67
CA ILE A 531 -25.43 -34.22 26.29
C ILE A 531 -25.27 -33.89 24.79
N PRO A 532 -26.37 -33.70 24.04
CA PRO A 532 -26.31 -33.35 22.63
C PRO A 532 -25.95 -31.87 22.45
N PHE A 533 -24.67 -31.60 22.23
CA PHE A 533 -24.17 -30.25 21.97
C PHE A 533 -24.15 -29.88 20.48
N GLU A 534 -24.34 -28.60 20.21
CA GLU A 534 -23.94 -27.93 18.97
C GLU A 534 -22.64 -27.16 19.23
N PHE A 535 -21.63 -27.37 18.38
CA PHE A 535 -20.27 -26.84 18.56
C PHE A 535 -20.01 -25.58 17.71
N ASN A 536 -21.07 -24.96 17.21
CA ASN A 536 -21.03 -23.69 16.50
C ASN A 536 -22.11 -22.75 17.06
N GLN A 537 -22.02 -21.45 16.74
CA GLN A 537 -22.93 -20.40 17.25
C GLN A 537 -24.37 -20.45 16.68
N ASN A 538 -24.81 -21.53 16.04
CA ASN A 538 -26.17 -21.61 15.52
C ASN A 538 -27.10 -22.25 16.54
N ALA A 539 -28.25 -21.61 16.79
CA ALA A 539 -29.34 -22.24 17.52
C ALA A 539 -29.86 -23.44 16.72
N VAL A 540 -29.52 -24.65 17.17
CA VAL A 540 -29.99 -25.90 16.58
C VAL A 540 -31.03 -26.52 17.50
N ALA A 541 -32.23 -26.74 16.98
CA ALA A 541 -33.33 -27.32 17.75
C ALA A 541 -32.92 -28.66 18.39
N GLY A 542 -33.14 -28.79 19.70
CA GLY A 542 -32.83 -30.00 20.45
C GLY A 542 -31.35 -30.19 20.81
N LYS A 543 -30.50 -29.20 20.56
CA LYS A 543 -29.09 -29.20 20.98
C LYS A 543 -28.79 -28.05 21.93
N TYR A 544 -27.80 -28.26 22.79
CA TYR A 544 -27.26 -27.26 23.71
C TYR A 544 -26.13 -26.47 23.05
N ASP A 545 -25.96 -25.19 23.40
CA ASP A 545 -24.83 -24.40 22.93
C ASP A 545 -23.56 -24.77 23.71
N ALA A 546 -22.60 -25.41 23.04
CA ALA A 546 -21.34 -25.77 23.65
C ALA A 546 -20.51 -24.53 24.03
N ILE A 547 -20.55 -23.47 23.23
CA ILE A 547 -19.70 -22.29 23.43
C ILE A 547 -20.12 -21.58 24.72
N GLY A 548 -21.41 -21.31 24.89
CA GLY A 548 -21.95 -20.75 26.13
C GLY A 548 -21.64 -21.62 27.36
N ALA A 549 -21.83 -22.95 27.27
CA ALA A 549 -21.49 -23.86 28.38
C ALA A 549 -19.99 -23.78 28.75
N ILE A 550 -19.09 -23.76 27.76
CA ILE A 550 -17.65 -23.65 28.01
C ILE A 550 -17.28 -22.30 28.63
N GLN A 551 -17.90 -21.21 28.16
CA GLN A 551 -17.67 -19.86 28.70
C GLN A 551 -18.11 -19.74 30.16
N HIS A 552 -19.22 -20.39 30.53
CA HIS A 552 -19.62 -20.53 31.92
C HIS A 552 -18.48 -21.15 32.74
N GLU A 553 -18.00 -22.32 32.34
CA GLU A 553 -16.93 -23.02 33.08
C GLU A 553 -15.64 -22.19 33.15
N PHE A 554 -15.26 -21.51 32.06
CA PHE A 554 -14.14 -20.58 32.07
C PHE A 554 -14.33 -19.43 33.05
N SER A 555 -15.54 -18.90 33.17
CA SER A 555 -15.84 -17.84 34.15
C SER A 555 -15.66 -18.31 35.59
N GLU A 556 -15.97 -19.57 35.91
CA GLU A 556 -15.73 -20.16 37.23
C GLU A 556 -14.24 -20.29 37.54
N ILE A 557 -13.42 -20.69 36.56
CA ILE A 557 -11.95 -20.68 36.69
C ILE A 557 -11.43 -19.26 36.95
N MET A 558 -12.03 -18.25 36.30
CA MET A 558 -11.62 -16.85 36.39
C MET A 558 -12.07 -16.11 37.65
N GLY A 559 -12.80 -16.75 38.57
CA GLY A 559 -13.18 -16.15 39.85
C GLY A 559 -14.68 -16.15 40.15
N ARG A 560 -15.53 -16.60 39.21
CA ARG A 560 -16.97 -16.79 39.43
C ARG A 560 -17.22 -18.07 40.24
N LEU A 561 -16.63 -18.18 41.42
CA LEU A 561 -16.84 -19.31 42.32
C LEU A 561 -18.22 -19.19 42.97
N SER A 562 -19.17 -20.03 42.53
CA SER A 562 -20.42 -20.26 43.25
C SER A 562 -20.21 -21.32 44.33
N SER A 563 -19.45 -20.97 45.37
CA SER A 563 -19.37 -21.77 46.59
C SER A 563 -19.73 -20.86 47.74
N VAL A 564 -21.03 -20.72 47.95
CA VAL A 564 -21.55 -20.02 49.10
C VAL A 564 -21.90 -21.09 50.14
N GLY A 565 -21.32 -20.97 51.34
CA GLY A 565 -21.79 -21.58 52.58
C GLY A 565 -22.18 -23.06 52.55
N ALA A 566 -21.30 -23.88 53.15
CA ALA A 566 -21.34 -25.36 53.27
C ALA A 566 -20.47 -26.07 52.20
N GLY A 567 -19.17 -25.81 52.23
CA GLY A 567 -18.18 -26.57 51.45
C GLY A 567 -16.73 -26.11 51.68
N LEU A 568 -16.53 -24.81 51.93
CA LEU A 568 -15.21 -24.20 52.09
C LEU A 568 -14.67 -24.18 53.54
N GLY A 569 -15.45 -24.64 54.50
CA GLY A 569 -15.14 -24.57 55.93
C GLY A 569 -15.69 -23.32 56.63
N PRO A 570 -15.64 -23.26 57.97
CA PRO A 570 -16.08 -22.10 58.73
C PRO A 570 -15.16 -20.89 58.48
N ASN A 571 -15.74 -19.68 58.41
CA ASN A 571 -15.00 -18.42 58.25
C ASN A 571 -14.21 -18.29 56.92
N VAL A 572 -14.67 -18.96 55.86
CA VAL A 572 -14.14 -18.84 54.49
C VAL A 572 -15.22 -18.28 53.57
N TYR A 573 -14.86 -17.28 52.76
CA TYR A 573 -15.75 -16.46 51.92
C TYR A 573 -15.21 -16.39 50.50
N THR A 574 -16.01 -15.93 49.53
CA THR A 574 -15.55 -15.63 48.17
C THR A 574 -15.51 -14.12 47.93
N PRO A 575 -14.78 -13.61 46.91
CA PRO A 575 -14.81 -12.20 46.55
C PRO A 575 -16.22 -11.66 46.27
N LEU A 576 -17.12 -12.49 45.74
CA LEU A 576 -18.53 -12.09 45.55
C LEU A 576 -19.22 -11.74 46.88
N ASP A 577 -18.88 -12.42 47.98
CA ASP A 577 -19.44 -12.15 49.31
C ASP A 577 -19.06 -10.76 49.85
N LEU A 578 -17.89 -10.27 49.45
CA LEU A 578 -17.38 -8.95 49.85
C LEU A 578 -18.30 -7.81 49.37
N PHE A 579 -18.77 -7.88 48.12
CA PHE A 579 -19.65 -6.86 47.52
C PHE A 579 -21.12 -7.04 47.94
N ARG A 580 -21.54 -8.26 48.29
CA ARG A 580 -22.87 -8.51 48.88
C ARG A 580 -23.01 -7.82 50.24
N TYR A 581 -21.95 -7.78 51.04
CA TYR A 581 -21.95 -7.13 52.36
C TYR A 581 -22.20 -5.61 52.26
N THR A 582 -21.85 -4.98 51.14
CA THR A 582 -21.86 -3.53 50.96
C THR A 582 -23.12 -3.01 50.24
N SER A 583 -23.98 -3.88 49.71
CA SER A 583 -25.27 -3.49 49.12
C SER A 583 -26.30 -3.00 50.17
N THR A 584 -27.06 -1.96 49.85
CA THR A 584 -28.13 -1.41 50.73
C THR A 584 -29.45 -2.16 50.62
N ASN A 585 -29.60 -3.03 49.61
CA ASN A 585 -30.89 -3.63 49.22
C ASN A 585 -31.07 -5.08 49.66
N ASN A 586 -30.15 -5.65 50.44
CA ASN A 586 -30.32 -7.00 51.02
C ASN A 586 -31.24 -6.95 52.24
N ALA A 587 -32.54 -6.76 52.00
CA ALA A 587 -33.56 -7.07 52.99
C ALA A 587 -33.80 -8.58 52.96
N ASP A 588 -33.55 -9.24 54.09
CA ASP A 588 -34.14 -10.55 54.36
C ASP A 588 -35.67 -10.38 54.34
N PRO A 589 -36.42 -11.11 53.47
CA PRO A 589 -37.88 -11.01 53.40
C PRO A 589 -38.56 -11.38 54.73
N SER A 590 -37.84 -11.97 55.70
CA SER A 590 -38.33 -12.28 57.04
C SER A 590 -37.94 -11.26 58.13
N ALA A 591 -37.02 -10.32 57.88
CA ALA A 591 -36.45 -9.47 58.94
C ALA A 591 -36.59 -7.95 58.77
N GLY A 592 -37.17 -7.44 57.66
CA GLY A 592 -37.59 -6.04 57.53
C GLY A 592 -36.49 -4.97 57.70
N THR A 593 -35.23 -5.36 57.77
CA THR A 593 -34.05 -4.50 57.96
C THR A 593 -32.97 -4.97 56.98
N PRO A 594 -32.20 -4.07 56.34
CA PRO A 594 -31.06 -4.48 55.53
C PRO A 594 -30.02 -5.15 56.42
N ILE A 595 -29.84 -6.46 56.28
CA ILE A 595 -28.85 -7.21 57.07
C ILE A 595 -27.59 -7.36 56.22
N ARG A 596 -26.53 -6.66 56.61
CA ARG A 596 -25.16 -6.92 56.14
C ARG A 596 -24.58 -8.06 56.99
N ALA A 597 -24.96 -9.31 56.73
CA ALA A 597 -24.42 -10.46 57.47
C ALA A 597 -24.22 -11.69 56.59
N LEU A 598 -23.10 -12.39 56.81
CA LEU A 598 -22.79 -13.68 56.21
C LEU A 598 -23.04 -14.79 57.24
N THR A 599 -24.30 -15.13 57.49
CA THR A 599 -24.64 -16.24 58.39
C THR A 599 -24.66 -17.56 57.64
N GLN A 600 -23.92 -18.54 58.16
CA GLN A 600 -23.89 -19.92 57.69
C GLN A 600 -25.17 -20.63 58.13
N GLN A 601 -26.28 -20.43 57.41
CA GLN A 601 -27.55 -21.09 57.73
C GLN A 601 -27.74 -22.32 56.84
N SER A 602 -27.76 -23.50 57.48
CA SER A 602 -28.15 -24.77 56.87
C SER A 602 -29.52 -24.62 56.19
N GLY A 603 -29.55 -24.71 54.86
CA GLY A 603 -30.79 -24.77 54.07
C GLY A 603 -31.23 -23.48 53.39
N ASN A 604 -30.45 -22.40 53.44
CA ASN A 604 -30.76 -21.17 52.71
C ASN A 604 -29.82 -20.96 51.52
N VAL A 605 -30.42 -20.68 50.37
CA VAL A 605 -29.69 -20.44 49.14
C VAL A 605 -29.21 -18.99 49.11
N GLN A 606 -27.95 -18.81 48.77
CA GLN A 606 -27.19 -17.59 49.01
C GLN A 606 -26.80 -16.95 47.69
N TYR A 607 -26.94 -15.62 47.60
CA TYR A 607 -27.41 -14.90 46.41
C TYR A 607 -26.33 -14.25 45.52
N PHE A 608 -26.09 -14.80 44.34
CA PHE A 608 -25.75 -14.05 43.13
C PHE A 608 -27.04 -13.37 42.65
N SER A 609 -26.97 -12.09 42.26
CA SER A 609 -28.11 -11.38 41.69
C SER A 609 -27.78 -10.97 40.27
N ILE A 610 -28.32 -11.70 39.31
CA ILE A 610 -28.24 -11.37 37.87
C ILE A 610 -29.43 -10.49 37.44
N ASN A 611 -30.14 -9.87 38.39
CA ASN A 611 -31.37 -9.16 38.08
C ASN A 611 -31.76 -8.12 39.15
N ASN A 612 -31.21 -6.92 39.05
CA ASN A 612 -31.68 -5.75 39.81
C ASN A 612 -31.80 -5.94 41.34
N GLY A 613 -30.95 -6.78 41.94
CA GLY A 613 -30.98 -7.05 43.37
C GLY A 613 -32.06 -8.04 43.82
N ASN A 614 -32.73 -8.73 42.89
CA ASN A 614 -33.71 -9.76 43.24
C ASN A 614 -32.98 -11.11 43.48
N PRO A 615 -33.14 -11.73 44.66
CA PRO A 615 -32.35 -12.87 45.07
C PRO A 615 -33.10 -14.17 44.73
N ASN A 616 -32.80 -14.81 43.59
CA ASN A 616 -33.37 -16.13 43.25
C ASN A 616 -32.31 -17.13 42.79
N LEU A 617 -31.37 -17.44 43.67
CA LEU A 617 -30.58 -18.67 43.54
C LEU A 617 -31.26 -19.86 44.22
N GLY A 618 -32.38 -19.65 44.93
CA GLY A 618 -33.21 -20.69 45.56
C GLY A 618 -33.49 -21.91 44.67
N GLY A 619 -33.55 -21.71 43.35
CA GLY A 619 -33.66 -22.74 42.33
C GLY A 619 -32.47 -22.86 41.36
N PHE A 620 -31.38 -22.14 41.58
CA PHE A 620 -30.15 -22.19 40.80
C PHE A 620 -29.16 -23.10 41.52
N ASN A 621 -28.95 -24.30 40.96
CA ASN A 621 -28.03 -25.33 41.47
C ASN A 621 -28.35 -25.88 42.89
N SER A 622 -29.60 -25.81 43.36
CA SER A 622 -30.01 -26.27 44.69
C SER A 622 -30.87 -27.54 44.71
N SER A 623 -31.26 -28.09 43.55
CA SER A 623 -32.01 -29.35 43.51
C SER A 623 -31.08 -30.55 43.67
N THR A 624 -31.08 -31.15 44.86
CA THR A 624 -30.48 -32.47 45.09
C THR A 624 -31.27 -33.53 44.30
N GLY A 625 -30.84 -33.81 43.07
CA GLY A 625 -31.39 -34.87 42.22
C GLY A 625 -31.94 -34.44 40.85
N ALA A 626 -31.86 -33.16 40.50
CA ALA A 626 -32.06 -32.71 39.13
C ALA A 626 -30.86 -31.84 38.76
N ALA A 627 -30.43 -31.93 37.49
CA ALA A 627 -29.25 -31.29 36.97
C ALA A 627 -29.14 -29.81 37.36
N ASP A 628 -27.96 -29.29 37.13
CA ASP A 628 -27.70 -27.89 36.80
C ASP A 628 -28.59 -27.40 35.62
N TYR A 629 -29.91 -27.42 35.84
CA TYR A 629 -30.97 -27.07 34.91
C TYR A 629 -31.25 -25.56 34.96
N GLY A 630 -30.67 -24.84 35.93
CA GLY A 630 -30.84 -23.39 36.09
C GLY A 630 -30.34 -22.59 34.89
N ASP A 631 -29.37 -23.13 34.15
CA ASP A 631 -28.69 -22.42 33.07
C ASP A 631 -29.38 -22.58 31.69
N TRP A 632 -30.21 -23.63 31.54
CA TRP A 632 -30.76 -24.03 30.23
C TRP A 632 -32.21 -24.52 30.29
N ASN A 633 -32.87 -24.42 31.44
CA ASN A 633 -34.32 -24.55 31.53
C ASN A 633 -34.97 -23.41 30.73
N ALA A 634 -35.90 -23.73 29.83
CA ALA A 634 -36.67 -22.76 29.04
C ALA A 634 -37.42 -21.70 29.89
N THR A 635 -37.47 -21.84 31.21
CA THR A 635 -38.08 -20.90 32.17
C THR A 635 -37.11 -20.17 33.10
N MET A 636 -35.81 -20.48 33.08
CA MET A 636 -34.78 -19.73 33.81
C MET A 636 -33.94 -18.93 32.80
N GLY A 637 -33.79 -17.63 33.03
CA GLY A 637 -33.21 -16.67 32.09
C GLY A 637 -31.71 -16.85 31.79
N THR A 638 -31.20 -15.98 30.93
CA THR A 638 -29.88 -16.06 30.27
C THR A 638 -28.67 -15.96 31.20
N ASP A 639 -27.53 -16.52 30.76
CA ASP A 639 -26.22 -16.21 31.34
C ASP A 639 -25.86 -14.73 31.09
N PRO A 640 -25.23 -14.02 32.06
CA PRO A 640 -24.86 -12.60 31.96
C PRO A 640 -23.99 -12.20 30.75
N PHE A 641 -23.33 -13.16 30.08
CA PHE A 641 -22.56 -12.91 28.87
C PHE A 641 -23.39 -13.03 27.57
N GLY A 642 -24.67 -13.40 27.67
CA GLY A 642 -25.65 -13.26 26.58
C GLY A 642 -25.72 -14.43 25.57
N PHE A 643 -25.40 -15.66 25.99
CA PHE A 643 -25.19 -16.79 25.07
C PHE A 643 -26.22 -17.95 25.17
N SER A 644 -27.44 -17.71 25.65
CA SER A 644 -28.57 -18.65 25.45
C SER A 644 -29.75 -18.00 24.72
N PHE A 645 -30.62 -18.83 24.14
CA PHE A 645 -31.68 -18.55 23.16
C PHE A 645 -32.14 -17.09 22.98
N SER A 646 -32.25 -16.65 21.72
CA SER A 646 -32.83 -15.36 21.30
C SER A 646 -34.04 -14.91 22.14
N GLY A 647 -33.89 -13.81 22.88
CA GLY A 647 -35.04 -12.95 23.25
C GLY A 647 -35.16 -12.44 24.68
N VAL A 648 -34.28 -12.78 25.63
CA VAL A 648 -34.35 -12.22 27.01
C VAL A 648 -32.95 -12.00 27.57
N THR A 649 -32.63 -10.79 28.03
CA THR A 649 -31.35 -10.42 28.65
C THR A 649 -31.52 -10.39 30.17
N GLU A 650 -30.73 -11.17 30.93
CA GLU A 650 -30.58 -10.95 32.36
C GLU A 650 -29.64 -9.74 32.58
N PRO A 651 -30.10 -8.66 33.24
CA PRO A 651 -29.29 -7.47 33.42
C PRO A 651 -28.23 -7.69 34.51
N LEU A 652 -26.96 -7.54 34.13
CA LEU A 652 -25.85 -7.44 35.08
C LEU A 652 -26.14 -6.36 36.12
N SER A 653 -26.07 -6.72 37.40
CA SER A 653 -26.22 -5.74 38.48
C SER A 653 -24.99 -4.85 38.57
N GLY A 654 -25.15 -3.66 39.15
CA GLY A 654 -24.04 -2.76 39.42
C GLY A 654 -22.90 -3.39 40.24
N ASN A 655 -23.21 -4.37 41.09
CA ASN A 655 -22.20 -5.10 41.86
C ASN A 655 -21.44 -6.10 40.97
N ASP A 656 -22.12 -6.77 40.04
CA ASP A 656 -21.49 -7.72 39.11
C ASP A 656 -20.48 -6.99 38.22
N VAL A 657 -20.86 -5.79 37.75
CA VAL A 657 -19.97 -4.93 36.97
C VAL A 657 -18.71 -4.57 37.75
N VAL A 658 -18.82 -4.25 39.04
CA VAL A 658 -17.67 -3.88 39.87
C VAL A 658 -16.76 -5.08 40.17
N VAL A 659 -17.33 -6.25 40.47
CA VAL A 659 -16.54 -7.47 40.72
C VAL A 659 -15.80 -7.87 39.45
N MET A 660 -16.51 -7.96 38.32
CA MET A 660 -15.90 -8.35 37.06
C MET A 660 -14.90 -7.31 36.56
N ALA A 661 -15.15 -6.01 36.78
CA ALA A 661 -14.20 -4.97 36.42
C ALA A 661 -12.93 -5.00 37.28
N ALA A 662 -13.01 -5.42 38.55
CA ALA A 662 -11.82 -5.72 39.37
C ALA A 662 -11.00 -6.89 38.82
N LEU A 663 -11.64 -7.82 38.11
CA LEU A 663 -10.99 -8.90 37.34
C LEU A 663 -10.49 -8.45 35.96
N GLY A 664 -10.74 -7.20 35.56
CA GLY A 664 -10.31 -6.64 34.28
C GLY A 664 -11.36 -6.54 33.20
N TRP A 665 -12.60 -6.89 33.50
CA TRP A 665 -13.69 -6.84 32.54
C TRP A 665 -13.99 -5.39 32.13
N ASN A 666 -14.09 -5.16 30.82
CA ASN A 666 -14.43 -3.87 30.24
C ASN A 666 -15.60 -4.02 29.24
N PRO A 667 -16.85 -3.74 29.66
CA PRO A 667 -18.02 -3.92 28.81
C PRO A 667 -18.05 -2.97 27.59
N THR A 668 -17.26 -1.90 27.56
CA THR A 668 -17.27 -0.91 26.47
C THR A 668 -16.60 -1.38 25.18
N ALA A 669 -15.77 -2.43 25.24
CA ALA A 669 -15.03 -2.95 24.09
C ALA A 669 -15.90 -3.62 23.01
N LEU A 670 -17.16 -3.97 23.34
CA LEU A 670 -18.03 -4.80 22.49
C LEU A 670 -18.98 -4.02 21.57
N GLY A 671 -18.95 -2.68 21.55
CA GLY A 671 -20.02 -1.92 20.88
C GLY A 671 -21.41 -2.15 21.49
N VAL A 672 -21.50 -2.89 22.60
CA VAL A 672 -22.56 -2.81 23.60
C VAL A 672 -22.42 -1.40 24.16
N THR A 673 -23.09 -0.46 23.50
CA THR A 673 -23.03 0.94 23.93
C THR A 673 -23.33 0.99 25.42
N HIS A 674 -22.68 1.91 26.13
CA HIS A 674 -23.05 2.26 27.50
C HIS A 674 -24.58 2.41 27.65
N ALA A 675 -25.36 2.67 26.59
CA ALA A 675 -26.82 2.72 26.65
C ALA A 675 -27.51 1.37 26.98
N GLN A 676 -26.92 0.20 26.74
CA GLN A 676 -27.52 -1.09 27.14
C GLN A 676 -27.03 -1.56 28.52
N ALA A 677 -25.79 -1.24 28.91
CA ALA A 677 -25.29 -1.47 30.27
C ALA A 677 -25.74 -0.39 31.28
N ALA A 678 -26.07 0.82 30.80
CA ALA A 678 -26.46 1.98 31.62
C ALA A 678 -27.92 2.39 31.48
N ALA A 679 -28.75 1.75 30.64
CA ALA A 679 -30.21 1.95 30.72
C ALA A 679 -30.77 1.53 32.10
N THR A 680 -30.00 0.75 32.88
CA THR A 680 -30.32 0.36 34.26
C THR A 680 -29.88 1.39 35.30
N TYR A 681 -29.13 2.44 34.94
CA TYR A 681 -28.61 3.43 35.90
C TYR A 681 -29.42 4.74 35.99
N ALA A 682 -30.61 4.82 35.38
CA ALA A 682 -31.45 6.02 35.40
C ALA A 682 -32.91 5.84 35.87
N LEU A 683 -33.27 4.69 36.46
CA LEU A 683 -34.59 4.49 37.07
C LEU A 683 -34.51 3.74 38.41
N VAL A 684 -33.90 4.38 39.41
CA VAL A 684 -34.44 4.45 40.79
C VAL A 684 -34.22 5.87 41.30
#